data_AF-L1L761-F1
#
_entry.id   AF-L1L761-F1
#
_cell.length_a   1.000
_cell.length_b   1.000
_cell.length_c   1.000
_cell.angle_alpha   90.00
_cell.angle_beta   90.00
_cell.angle_gamma   90.00
#
_symmetry.space_group_name_H-M   'P 1'
#
loop_
_entity.id
_entity.type
_entity.pdbx_description
1 polymer ?
#
loop_
_entity_poly.entity_id
_entity_poly.type
_entity_poly.pdbx_seq_one_letter_code
_entity_poly.pdbx_strand_id
1 'polypeptide(L)'
;MLLSALLFEGWSHNEVDASRARLDCTGPVPKSVDEGGPVLRISGDRVLSAGMPARTVALTFDGGPDPVWTPRLLDLLHEHRAHATFFLDGSRMAHYPQLVRRILAERHEIGSRTYSGAALGPASRTRGRLELSLSQRALAGAAGVRTTLLRMPGTTAVDTLCGAEWKAALRAAADGYVVVAADPSSRSPARGAIRQFAHTDLGYGEAKGLLRGYDADVFTTVTDGLGWAPANPRASAGERREGVVLLRAADAGQMLADGMTWLLVAVGVLGVLRLLMLVLMARTHVRRIDRAATGHGGSRPREVADPVTVLVPAHNEEAGIGSTIRSLLASTHPHLQIMVIDDGSTDRTADIVEGIADPRVTVIRRCHSGKAAALNHGLAWAMHDIVVMIDADTVLEPDAVYRLIQPLADPAVGAVSGNAKVGNRHRLLARWQHLEYVFGFNLDRRMLDVLKCIPTVPGAISAFRREALIDVGGVSEDTLAEDTDLTMALWRAGWQAAYEESAIGWTEVPVSLRQLWRQRYRWCYGTLQAVCKHRRALVERGPAGRFGRRGLTYVTLFQVALPLFAPVIDVFAVYGALFENPVQAAAVWFGFLAMEVFCARYALRLDGEPTRDLWTMPFQLFVYRQLMYLVVIQSVVTLVVGGRLKWQRPHRAGTADQESRTAAPHAEAMGEATGRHRVFRHAAGLGTDSRRLAADAPAVDRTDGPSAGGAPVRTASRRLERNGSPGLADGLSASSDADRNAGRAAIPEPRFVPYLFEPWASVPEPTNRAPGSGNGPPAFGSTHPRRRSARVHRSRNRRIARTLLVLALPLLLVPVGAYLWADFTLNREVDLGEVGIRPPEGRGTNYLIVGSDSREGLTEAARRKLHTGSFAGSRTDSMILLHTGAHGTTMVSLPRDSWVTIPRTLRPETGKSLPASRDKLNAAYTLGGPELLVQTIEHNTGLRVDHYAEIGLGGFVRVVDALGGVEMCMDRDIKDKDSGLDVKRGCQVFDGAKALAFVRQRKQEAQGDLGRTMNQQKFLAALAERATRSDVAFTPSRLLPAADAGLDTLVVDEGTGLTELAAMFQALRNVTGGGGRQINVPASDVDLHTAKGIAVLWDTARANRLFRELRNDLPVTNQ
;
A
#
# COMPACT_ATOMS: atom_id res chain seq x y z
N MET A 1 7.18 2.56 19.46
CA MET A 1 8.14 3.61 19.88
C MET A 1 7.86 4.93 19.16
N LEU A 2 8.21 5.12 17.88
CA LEU A 2 7.87 6.36 17.12
C LEU A 2 6.41 6.80 17.26
N LEU A 3 5.46 5.94 16.89
CA LEU A 3 4.01 6.19 17.06
C LEU A 3 3.63 6.45 18.53
N SER A 4 4.33 5.84 19.48
CA SER A 4 4.09 5.99 20.92
C SER A 4 4.54 7.36 21.44
N ALA A 5 5.64 7.90 20.90
CA ALA A 5 6.13 9.24 21.19
C ALA A 5 5.18 10.29 20.58
N LEU A 6 4.85 10.17 19.29
CA LEU A 6 3.88 11.06 18.62
C LEU A 6 2.50 11.06 19.28
N LEU A 7 2.00 9.89 19.72
CA LEU A 7 0.72 9.81 20.44
C LEU A 7 0.80 10.44 21.84
N PHE A 8 1.94 10.35 22.53
CA PHE A 8 2.15 11.04 23.81
C PHE A 8 2.27 12.56 23.62
N GLU A 9 3.03 12.98 22.60
CA GLU A 9 3.23 14.36 22.20
C GLU A 9 1.90 15.02 21.81
N GLY A 10 1.18 14.48 20.83
CA GLY A 10 -0.15 14.96 20.43
C GLY A 10 -1.15 15.00 21.60
N TRP A 11 -1.14 14.01 22.48
CA TRP A 11 -1.98 13.99 23.69
C TRP A 11 -1.56 15.00 24.77
N SER A 12 -0.28 15.39 24.81
CA SER A 12 0.29 16.34 25.78
C SER A 12 0.30 17.80 25.32
N HIS A 13 0.34 18.03 24.01
CA HIS A 13 0.47 19.34 23.37
C HIS A 13 -0.80 19.75 22.61
N ASN A 14 -1.47 18.81 21.92
CA ASN A 14 -2.55 19.05 20.96
C ASN A 14 -3.87 18.29 21.30
N GLU A 15 -4.50 18.77 22.38
CA GLU A 15 -5.94 18.69 22.68
C GLU A 15 -6.71 17.36 22.56
N VAL A 16 -6.19 16.28 23.15
CA VAL A 16 -7.08 15.18 23.60
C VAL A 16 -7.89 15.62 24.83
N ASP A 17 -9.04 16.23 24.56
CA ASP A 17 -10.09 16.68 25.52
C ASP A 17 -9.74 17.90 26.39
N ALA A 18 -9.12 18.92 25.78
CA ALA A 18 -8.88 20.21 26.43
C ALA A 18 -10.19 21.01 26.63
N SER A 19 -10.90 20.72 27.71
CA SER A 19 -11.86 21.66 28.29
C SER A 19 -11.11 22.82 28.96
N ARG A 20 -10.52 23.71 28.14
CA ARG A 20 -10.06 25.04 28.59
C ARG A 20 -11.25 25.90 29.03
N ALA A 21 -12.43 25.64 28.46
CA ALA A 21 -13.69 26.19 28.90
C ALA A 21 -14.13 25.54 30.23
N ARG A 22 -14.11 26.34 31.29
CA ARG A 22 -14.74 26.07 32.59
C ARG A 22 -16.26 25.88 32.43
N LEU A 23 -16.87 25.09 33.32
CA LEU A 23 -18.32 24.91 33.37
C LEU A 23 -19.00 26.08 34.09
N ASP A 24 -20.22 26.44 33.67
CA ASP A 24 -21.04 27.47 34.32
C ASP A 24 -21.26 27.19 35.81
N CYS A 25 -21.40 28.25 36.62
CA CYS A 25 -21.63 28.12 38.05
C CYS A 25 -22.98 27.47 38.36
N THR A 26 -22.93 26.19 38.69
CA THR A 26 -24.08 25.35 39.09
C THR A 26 -24.42 25.44 40.59
N GLY A 27 -23.64 26.21 41.35
CA GLY A 27 -23.85 26.52 42.76
C GLY A 27 -22.64 27.28 43.33
N PRO A 28 -22.82 28.25 44.25
CA PRO A 28 -21.74 29.06 44.78
C PRO A 28 -20.75 28.25 45.65
N VAL A 29 -19.60 28.85 45.95
CA VAL A 29 -18.73 28.38 47.04
C VAL A 29 -19.39 28.62 48.41
N PRO A 30 -18.97 27.97 49.51
CA PRO A 30 -19.50 28.28 50.83
C PRO A 30 -19.20 29.73 51.23
N LYS A 31 -20.12 30.42 51.92
CA LYS A 31 -19.97 31.84 52.28
C LYS A 31 -18.68 32.17 53.05
N SER A 32 -18.24 31.29 53.95
CA SER A 32 -16.98 31.42 54.68
C SER A 32 -15.71 31.35 53.80
N VAL A 33 -15.87 31.00 52.52
CA VAL A 33 -14.85 31.02 51.48
C VAL A 33 -15.03 32.26 50.60
N ASP A 34 -16.27 32.55 50.19
CA ASP A 34 -16.66 33.71 49.36
C ASP A 34 -16.33 35.06 50.02
N GLU A 35 -16.60 35.18 51.32
CA GLU A 35 -16.30 36.34 52.18
C GLU A 35 -14.84 36.29 52.73
N GLY A 36 -14.04 35.32 52.25
CA GLY A 36 -12.69 35.01 52.73
C GLY A 36 -11.55 35.63 51.92
N GLY A 37 -10.32 35.29 52.29
CA GLY A 37 -9.11 35.67 51.54
C GLY A 37 -8.81 34.78 50.32
N PRO A 38 -8.10 35.29 49.30
CA PRO A 38 -7.84 34.59 48.03
C PRO A 38 -6.93 33.35 48.11
N VAL A 39 -6.24 33.11 49.23
CA VAL A 39 -5.41 31.93 49.44
C VAL A 39 -6.14 30.94 50.34
N LEU A 40 -6.48 29.77 49.79
CA LEU A 40 -7.32 28.77 50.44
C LEU A 40 -6.52 27.52 50.79
N ARG A 41 -6.41 27.24 52.10
CA ARG A 41 -5.86 26.00 52.64
C ARG A 41 -7.00 25.16 53.22
N ILE A 42 -7.36 24.10 52.52
CA ILE A 42 -8.52 23.25 52.85
C ILE A 42 -8.03 21.95 53.50
N SER A 43 -8.68 21.51 54.58
CA SER A 43 -8.35 20.29 55.31
C SER A 43 -9.63 19.62 55.81
N GLY A 44 -10.12 18.62 55.06
CA GLY A 44 -11.47 18.09 55.26
C GLY A 44 -12.51 19.20 55.08
N ASP A 45 -13.45 19.31 56.03
CA ASP A 45 -14.50 20.32 56.00
C ASP A 45 -14.05 21.71 56.50
N ARG A 46 -12.81 21.86 56.98
CA ARG A 46 -12.26 23.17 57.37
C ARG A 46 -11.58 23.84 56.18
N VAL A 47 -12.04 25.05 55.83
CA VAL A 47 -11.33 25.96 54.93
C VAL A 47 -10.71 27.07 55.78
N LEU A 48 -9.39 27.23 55.68
CA LEU A 48 -8.69 28.42 56.15
C LEU A 48 -8.44 29.32 54.93
N SER A 49 -8.88 30.56 54.99
CA SER A 49 -8.66 31.56 53.94
C SER A 49 -7.72 32.66 54.45
N ALA A 50 -6.85 33.17 53.56
CA ALA A 50 -5.86 34.19 53.88
C ALA A 50 -5.72 35.20 52.72
N GLY A 51 -5.42 36.45 53.07
CA GLY A 51 -5.14 37.54 52.14
C GLY A 51 -3.89 38.30 52.56
N MET A 52 -3.32 39.09 51.64
CA MET A 52 -2.07 39.80 51.91
C MET A 52 -2.22 40.86 53.02
N PRO A 53 -1.17 41.12 53.82
CA PRO A 53 -1.13 42.24 54.75
C PRO A 53 -1.34 43.60 54.06
N ALA A 54 -1.71 44.61 54.84
CA ALA A 54 -1.83 45.98 54.35
C ALA A 54 -0.53 46.44 53.65
N ARG A 55 -0.68 47.25 52.60
CA ARG A 55 0.41 47.79 51.75
C ARG A 55 1.34 46.74 51.11
N THR A 56 0.96 45.45 51.13
CA THR A 56 1.74 44.33 50.56
C THR A 56 1.03 43.74 49.35
N VAL A 57 1.74 43.57 48.23
CA VAL A 57 1.19 43.01 46.99
C VAL A 57 1.92 41.74 46.59
N ALA A 58 1.16 40.65 46.42
CA ALA A 58 1.69 39.44 45.80
C ALA A 58 1.48 39.49 44.28
N LEU A 59 2.59 39.54 43.54
CA LEU A 59 2.57 39.52 42.07
C LEU A 59 2.53 38.07 41.58
N THR A 60 1.58 37.73 40.71
CA THR A 60 1.42 36.36 40.21
C THR A 60 1.18 36.32 38.70
N PHE A 61 1.85 35.38 38.02
CA PHE A 61 1.85 35.28 36.55
C PHE A 61 1.40 33.90 36.07
N ASP A 62 0.52 33.87 35.05
CA ASP A 62 -0.23 32.67 34.64
C ASP A 62 0.12 32.17 33.22
N GLY A 63 0.30 30.86 33.08
CA GLY A 63 0.40 30.17 31.79
C GLY A 63 1.80 30.13 31.17
N GLY A 64 2.83 30.43 31.97
CA GLY A 64 4.23 30.26 31.58
C GLY A 64 4.74 28.83 31.78
N PRO A 65 6.07 28.60 31.65
CA PRO A 65 7.05 29.57 31.16
C PRO A 65 6.82 29.86 29.67
N ASP A 66 7.11 31.10 29.27
CA ASP A 66 7.03 31.54 27.89
C ASP A 66 8.41 32.02 27.41
N PRO A 67 8.91 31.55 26.26
CA PRO A 67 10.27 31.84 25.82
C PRO A 67 10.51 33.34 25.50
N VAL A 68 9.45 34.10 25.21
CA VAL A 68 9.56 35.54 24.92
C VAL A 68 9.23 36.38 26.15
N TRP A 69 8.15 36.04 26.87
CA TRP A 69 7.65 36.89 27.95
C TRP A 69 8.23 36.59 29.33
N THR A 70 8.57 35.34 29.67
CA THR A 70 9.16 35.03 30.98
C THR A 70 10.50 35.74 31.22
N PRO A 71 11.47 35.78 30.29
CA PRO A 71 12.71 36.52 30.49
C PRO A 71 12.44 38.01 30.78
N ARG A 72 11.63 38.66 29.95
CA ARG A 72 11.27 40.08 30.08
C ARG A 72 10.58 40.41 31.41
N LEU A 73 9.71 39.52 31.89
CA LEU A 73 9.04 39.67 33.19
C LEU A 73 10.03 39.54 34.36
N LEU A 74 10.97 38.60 34.30
CA LEU A 74 12.04 38.46 35.29
C LEU A 74 12.96 39.69 35.30
N ASP A 75 13.37 40.16 34.11
CA ASP A 75 14.20 41.37 33.96
C ASP A 75 13.51 42.62 34.56
N LEU A 76 12.19 42.77 34.32
CA LEU A 76 11.36 43.85 34.89
C LEU A 76 11.22 43.74 36.42
N LEU A 77 11.02 42.54 36.96
CA LEU A 77 10.93 42.31 38.40
C LEU A 77 12.28 42.60 39.09
N HIS A 78 13.39 42.21 38.46
CA HIS A 78 14.74 42.50 38.92
C HIS A 78 15.03 44.01 38.94
N GLU A 79 14.66 44.75 37.89
CA GLU A 79 14.75 46.23 37.81
C GLU A 79 14.07 46.90 39.02
N HIS A 80 12.91 46.39 39.45
CA HIS A 80 12.10 46.95 40.54
C HIS A 80 12.33 46.26 41.90
N ARG A 81 13.31 45.33 42.01
CA ARG A 81 13.61 44.51 43.20
C ARG A 81 12.39 43.75 43.77
N ALA A 82 11.45 43.38 42.91
CA ALA A 82 10.21 42.72 43.27
C ALA A 82 10.32 41.20 43.14
N HIS A 83 9.70 40.45 44.05
CA HIS A 83 9.49 39.01 43.90
C HIS A 83 8.04 38.68 43.52
N ALA A 84 7.81 37.46 43.03
CA ALA A 84 6.55 37.05 42.41
C ALA A 84 6.37 35.52 42.45
N THR A 85 5.13 35.05 42.29
CA THR A 85 4.79 33.61 42.18
C THR A 85 4.29 33.29 40.77
N PHE A 86 5.05 32.48 40.04
CA PHE A 86 4.72 32.07 38.68
C PHE A 86 3.90 30.77 38.69
N PHE A 87 2.66 30.81 38.20
CA PHE A 87 1.80 29.64 38.02
C PHE A 87 2.00 29.05 36.62
N LEU A 88 2.79 27.98 36.56
CA LEU A 88 3.31 27.41 35.33
C LEU A 88 2.50 26.19 34.86
N ASP A 89 2.30 26.09 33.55
CA ASP A 89 1.72 24.91 32.91
C ASP A 89 2.83 23.85 32.75
N GLY A 90 2.59 22.61 33.20
CA GLY A 90 3.63 21.58 33.31
C GLY A 90 4.26 21.11 32.00
N SER A 91 3.53 21.16 30.87
CA SER A 91 4.08 20.90 29.54
C SER A 91 5.12 21.96 29.16
N ARG A 92 4.82 23.25 29.40
CA ARG A 92 5.79 24.35 29.21
C ARG A 92 6.99 24.22 30.16
N MET A 93 6.79 23.77 31.40
CA MET A 93 7.91 23.49 32.32
C MET A 93 8.85 22.39 31.79
N ALA A 94 8.32 21.38 31.08
CA ALA A 94 9.13 20.33 30.47
C ALA A 94 9.91 20.81 29.24
N HIS A 95 9.35 21.70 28.41
CA HIS A 95 10.02 22.25 27.21
C HIS A 95 11.01 23.38 27.51
N TYR A 96 10.82 24.13 28.61
CA TYR A 96 11.68 25.27 28.98
C TYR A 96 12.29 25.17 30.40
N PRO A 97 12.94 24.05 30.78
CA PRO A 97 13.45 23.81 32.14
C PRO A 97 14.58 24.79 32.54
N GLN A 98 15.22 25.46 31.58
CA GLN A 98 16.14 26.58 31.81
C GLN A 98 15.43 27.81 32.41
N LEU A 99 14.20 28.11 31.98
CA LEU A 99 13.41 29.23 32.53
C LEU A 99 12.87 28.88 33.92
N VAL A 100 12.43 27.64 34.13
CA VAL A 100 12.04 27.12 35.47
C VAL A 100 13.18 27.29 36.48
N ARG A 101 14.42 26.97 36.07
CA ARG A 101 15.63 27.19 36.90
C ARG A 101 15.95 28.67 37.09
N ARG A 102 15.79 29.52 36.07
CA ARG A 102 15.99 30.98 36.18
C ARG A 102 15.05 31.61 37.21
N ILE A 103 13.75 31.31 37.15
CA ILE A 103 12.71 31.78 38.08
C ILE A 103 13.13 31.51 39.55
N LEU A 104 13.53 30.28 39.85
CA LEU A 104 13.92 29.88 41.21
C LEU A 104 15.28 30.46 41.64
N ALA A 105 16.23 30.64 40.71
CA ALA A 105 17.52 31.26 41.00
C ALA A 105 17.39 32.74 41.37
N GLU A 106 16.44 33.45 40.75
CA GLU A 106 16.08 34.85 41.06
C GLU A 106 15.10 34.97 42.25
N ARG A 107 14.92 33.88 43.03
CA ARG A 107 14.09 33.79 44.25
C ARG A 107 12.59 34.03 44.06
N HIS A 108 12.07 33.77 42.86
CA HIS A 108 10.63 33.74 42.64
C HIS A 108 10.05 32.36 42.98
N GLU A 109 8.79 32.32 43.41
CA GLU A 109 8.07 31.06 43.65
C GLU A 109 7.51 30.46 42.35
N ILE A 110 7.27 29.15 42.36
CA ILE A 110 6.56 28.43 41.31
C ILE A 110 5.33 27.72 41.88
N GLY A 111 4.15 28.06 41.36
CA GLY A 111 2.91 27.31 41.52
C GLY A 111 2.60 26.42 40.32
N SER A 112 1.80 25.38 40.53
CA SER A 112 1.26 24.55 39.44
C SER A 112 0.01 25.19 38.85
N ARG A 113 -0.16 25.01 37.54
CA ARG A 113 -1.40 25.31 36.83
C ARG A 113 -1.92 24.10 36.05
N THR A 114 -1.71 22.90 36.59
CA THR A 114 -1.83 21.58 35.93
C THR A 114 -0.69 21.28 34.96
N TYR A 115 -0.80 20.22 34.15
CA TYR A 115 0.21 19.87 33.14
C TYR A 115 -0.13 20.49 31.79
N SER A 116 -1.35 20.34 31.28
CA SER A 116 -1.77 20.94 29.99
C SER A 116 -2.68 22.17 30.12
N GLY A 117 -2.79 22.78 31.31
CA GLY A 117 -3.65 23.95 31.55
C GLY A 117 -5.15 23.65 31.54
N ALA A 118 -5.56 22.39 31.73
CA ALA A 118 -6.95 21.95 31.62
C ALA A 118 -7.76 22.22 32.92
N ALA A 119 -9.04 22.62 32.79
CA ALA A 119 -9.91 22.85 33.93
C ALA A 119 -10.21 21.54 34.69
N LEU A 120 -10.07 21.54 36.02
CA LEU A 120 -10.14 20.31 36.84
C LEU A 120 -11.56 19.94 37.28
N GLY A 121 -12.53 20.86 37.20
CA GLY A 121 -13.96 20.62 37.39
C GLY A 121 -14.58 19.67 36.36
N PRO A 122 -14.48 19.92 35.03
CA PRO A 122 -14.95 18.99 34.01
C PRO A 122 -14.11 17.70 33.90
N ALA A 123 -12.86 17.73 34.34
CA ALA A 123 -11.94 16.60 34.26
C ALA A 123 -12.35 15.41 35.15
N SER A 124 -12.16 14.18 34.64
CA SER A 124 -12.33 12.96 35.43
C SER A 124 -11.33 12.90 36.60
N ARG A 125 -11.65 12.18 37.68
CA ARG A 125 -10.75 11.99 38.82
C ARG A 125 -9.35 11.50 38.37
N THR A 126 -9.31 10.56 37.43
CA THR A 126 -8.07 10.01 36.88
C THR A 126 -7.28 11.04 36.05
N ARG A 127 -7.93 11.82 35.17
CA ARG A 127 -7.23 12.89 34.42
C ARG A 127 -6.71 13.97 35.38
N GLY A 128 -7.52 14.44 36.32
CA GLY A 128 -7.09 15.47 37.28
C GLY A 128 -5.91 15.05 38.16
N ARG A 129 -5.89 13.80 38.63
CA ARG A 129 -4.72 13.28 39.37
C ARG A 129 -3.46 13.17 38.50
N LEU A 130 -3.63 12.79 37.24
CA LEU A 130 -2.54 12.68 36.26
C LEU A 130 -2.01 14.07 35.84
N GLU A 131 -2.88 15.05 35.64
CA GLU A 131 -2.52 16.46 35.43
C GLU A 131 -1.60 16.99 36.54
N LEU A 132 -2.03 16.83 37.79
CA LEU A 132 -1.25 17.27 38.95
C LEU A 132 0.04 16.46 39.12
N SER A 133 0.01 15.16 38.85
CA SER A 133 1.20 14.28 38.93
C SER A 133 2.26 14.60 37.87
N LEU A 134 1.85 14.83 36.60
CA LEU A 134 2.79 15.20 35.53
C LEU A 134 3.35 16.61 35.75
N SER A 135 2.55 17.56 36.27
CA SER A 135 3.05 18.91 36.62
C SER A 135 4.14 18.86 37.70
N GLN A 136 3.94 18.06 38.76
CA GLN A 136 4.96 17.83 39.81
C GLN A 136 6.21 17.15 39.25
N ARG A 137 6.06 16.14 38.38
CA ARG A 137 7.20 15.46 37.72
C ARG A 137 7.98 16.39 36.80
N ALA A 138 7.30 17.24 36.03
CA ALA A 138 7.96 18.23 35.18
C ALA A 138 8.80 19.22 36.02
N LEU A 139 8.25 19.76 37.10
CA LEU A 139 8.98 20.66 38.02
C LEU A 139 10.14 19.95 38.74
N ALA A 140 9.94 18.70 39.18
CA ALA A 140 10.97 17.88 39.81
C ALA A 140 12.12 17.52 38.85
N GLY A 141 11.82 17.31 37.57
CA GLY A 141 12.83 17.10 36.52
C GLY A 141 13.56 18.38 36.12
N ALA A 142 12.82 19.49 35.97
CA ALA A 142 13.35 20.77 35.52
C ALA A 142 14.27 21.46 36.55
N ALA A 143 13.90 21.44 37.83
CA ALA A 143 14.59 22.18 38.88
C ALA A 143 14.79 21.42 40.21
N GLY A 144 14.40 20.15 40.32
CA GLY A 144 14.64 19.35 41.52
C GLY A 144 13.76 19.70 42.74
N VAL A 145 12.71 20.51 42.54
CA VAL A 145 11.74 20.93 43.56
C VAL A 145 10.33 20.43 43.23
N ARG A 146 9.43 20.54 44.20
CA ARG A 146 7.98 20.38 44.04
C ARG A 146 7.29 21.74 44.18
N THR A 147 5.96 21.75 44.15
CA THR A 147 5.17 22.92 44.57
C THR A 147 3.99 22.51 45.45
N THR A 148 3.65 23.33 46.44
CA THR A 148 2.41 23.21 47.21
C THR A 148 1.30 24.14 46.70
N LEU A 149 1.61 25.09 45.81
CA LEU A 149 0.62 26.04 45.30
C LEU A 149 -0.04 25.53 44.01
N LEU A 150 -1.35 25.69 43.91
CA LEU A 150 -2.14 25.41 42.72
C LEU A 150 -3.02 26.63 42.40
N ARG A 151 -2.99 27.07 41.13
CA ARG A 151 -4.05 27.93 40.59
C ARG A 151 -4.90 27.11 39.63
N MET A 152 -6.20 27.11 39.88
CA MET A 152 -7.18 26.30 39.15
C MET A 152 -7.39 26.92 37.75
N PRO A 153 -7.11 26.22 36.63
CA PRO A 153 -7.20 26.81 35.30
C PRO A 153 -8.62 27.29 34.97
N GLY A 154 -8.74 28.50 34.42
CA GLY A 154 -10.04 29.13 34.13
C GLY A 154 -10.72 29.78 35.34
N THR A 155 -10.04 29.86 36.48
CA THR A 155 -10.48 30.63 37.67
C THR A 155 -9.56 31.84 37.89
N THR A 156 -10.11 32.92 38.42
CA THR A 156 -9.41 34.19 38.65
C THR A 156 -9.63 34.69 40.07
N ALA A 157 -10.88 34.78 40.52
CA ALA A 157 -11.27 35.15 41.88
C ALA A 157 -11.97 33.99 42.63
N VAL A 158 -12.23 34.14 43.93
CA VAL A 158 -12.70 33.04 44.81
C VAL A 158 -14.10 32.56 44.45
N ASP A 159 -15.01 33.47 44.11
CA ASP A 159 -16.34 33.19 43.56
C ASP A 159 -16.27 32.27 42.31
N THR A 160 -15.22 32.43 41.50
CA THR A 160 -15.02 31.62 40.29
C THR A 160 -14.67 30.15 40.56
N LEU A 161 -14.35 29.78 41.81
CA LEU A 161 -14.17 28.38 42.23
C LEU A 161 -15.51 27.63 42.43
N CYS A 162 -16.65 28.19 42.01
CA CYS A 162 -17.98 27.61 42.13
C CYS A 162 -18.17 26.15 41.61
N GLY A 163 -19.22 25.48 42.08
CA GLY A 163 -19.81 24.28 41.45
C GLY A 163 -18.87 23.07 41.26
N ALA A 164 -18.50 22.81 40.00
CA ALA A 164 -17.62 21.70 39.64
C ALA A 164 -16.15 21.97 40.00
N GLU A 165 -15.70 23.23 39.89
CA GLU A 165 -14.34 23.63 40.27
C GLU A 165 -14.14 23.52 41.78
N TRP A 166 -15.17 23.80 42.60
CA TRP A 166 -15.08 23.63 44.07
C TRP A 166 -14.77 22.17 44.41
N LYS A 167 -15.52 21.24 43.80
CA LYS A 167 -15.32 19.80 43.94
C LYS A 167 -13.98 19.32 43.36
N ALA A 168 -13.28 20.14 42.59
CA ALA A 168 -11.93 19.87 42.12
C ALA A 168 -10.86 20.49 43.04
N ALA A 169 -11.07 21.70 43.56
CA ALA A 169 -10.25 22.32 44.60
C ALA A 169 -10.18 21.46 45.88
N LEU A 170 -11.33 20.93 46.35
CA LEU A 170 -11.39 19.98 47.46
C LEU A 170 -10.52 18.72 47.22
N ARG A 171 -10.50 18.21 45.98
CA ARG A 171 -9.67 17.04 45.59
C ARG A 171 -8.18 17.39 45.60
N ALA A 172 -7.81 18.52 45.01
CA ALA A 172 -6.41 18.95 44.97
C ALA A 172 -5.86 19.27 46.38
N ALA A 173 -6.67 19.85 47.26
CA ALA A 173 -6.28 20.08 48.64
C ALA A 173 -6.03 18.77 49.42
N ALA A 174 -6.80 17.71 49.14
CA ALA A 174 -6.53 16.38 49.68
C ALA A 174 -5.23 15.75 49.14
N ASP A 175 -4.80 16.10 47.92
CA ASP A 175 -3.47 15.78 47.37
C ASP A 175 -2.36 16.74 47.91
N GLY A 176 -2.68 17.66 48.84
CA GLY A 176 -1.75 18.52 49.56
C GLY A 176 -1.57 19.94 49.01
N TYR A 177 -2.39 20.38 48.05
CA TYR A 177 -2.28 21.72 47.45
C TYR A 177 -3.00 22.83 48.25
N VAL A 178 -2.38 24.01 48.31
CA VAL A 178 -3.02 25.29 48.63
C VAL A 178 -3.55 25.89 47.33
N VAL A 179 -4.83 26.29 47.31
CA VAL A 179 -5.46 26.89 46.13
C VAL A 179 -5.33 28.42 46.19
N VAL A 180 -4.80 29.03 45.13
CA VAL A 180 -4.49 30.47 45.08
C VAL A 180 -5.29 31.15 43.96
N ALA A 181 -6.31 31.90 44.36
CA ALA A 181 -7.01 32.86 43.49
C ALA A 181 -6.22 34.18 43.39
N ALA A 182 -6.86 35.23 42.88
CA ALA A 182 -6.40 36.62 42.94
C ALA A 182 -7.54 37.52 43.45
N ASP A 183 -7.18 38.71 43.91
CA ASP A 183 -8.15 39.73 44.32
C ASP A 183 -8.70 40.49 43.09
N PRO A 184 -9.98 40.91 43.10
CA PRO A 184 -10.52 41.76 42.05
C PRO A 184 -9.73 43.06 41.91
N SER A 185 -9.63 43.58 40.68
CA SER A 185 -8.88 44.79 40.35
C SER A 185 -9.29 46.02 41.17
N SER A 186 -10.55 46.07 41.63
CA SER A 186 -11.10 47.11 42.50
C SER A 186 -10.56 47.11 43.94
N ARG A 187 -9.92 46.03 44.42
CA ARG A 187 -9.31 46.01 45.76
C ARG A 187 -8.06 46.89 45.77
N SER A 188 -8.01 47.93 46.59
CA SER A 188 -6.83 48.82 46.70
C SER A 188 -5.60 48.07 47.24
N PRO A 189 -4.40 48.25 46.65
CA PRO A 189 -3.13 47.68 47.15
C PRO A 189 -2.83 48.04 48.62
N ALA A 190 -3.26 49.21 49.09
CA ALA A 190 -3.09 49.63 50.47
C ALA A 190 -3.76 48.68 51.49
N ARG A 191 -4.79 47.92 51.09
CA ARG A 191 -5.47 46.89 51.91
C ARG A 191 -4.91 45.46 51.71
N GLY A 192 -3.74 45.35 51.08
CA GLY A 192 -3.15 44.10 50.63
C GLY A 192 -3.88 43.54 49.40
N ALA A 193 -3.16 43.00 48.42
CA ALA A 193 -3.78 42.38 47.25
C ALA A 193 -2.92 41.29 46.59
N ILE A 194 -3.55 40.25 46.04
CA ILE A 194 -2.93 39.33 45.08
C ILE A 194 -3.33 39.74 43.66
N ARG A 195 -2.36 39.91 42.76
CA ARG A 195 -2.58 40.31 41.36
C ARG A 195 -2.18 39.21 40.39
N GLN A 196 -3.03 38.95 39.41
CA GLN A 196 -2.83 37.94 38.35
C GLN A 196 -2.60 38.66 37.02
N PHE A 197 -1.52 38.30 36.33
CA PHE A 197 -1.18 38.75 34.99
C PHE A 197 -0.91 37.54 34.08
N ALA A 198 -1.03 37.72 32.76
CA ALA A 198 -0.67 36.68 31.79
C ALA A 198 0.78 36.86 31.29
N HIS A 199 1.40 35.79 30.78
CA HIS A 199 2.66 35.86 30.04
C HIS A 199 2.45 36.44 28.62
N THR A 200 2.05 37.71 28.54
CA THR A 200 1.75 38.44 27.29
C THR A 200 2.22 39.90 27.37
N ASP A 201 2.20 40.59 26.22
CA ASP A 201 2.52 42.03 26.13
C ASP A 201 1.63 42.89 27.04
N LEU A 202 0.32 42.61 27.07
CA LEU A 202 -0.63 43.26 27.98
C LEU A 202 -0.26 43.01 29.45
N GLY A 203 -0.02 41.76 29.84
CA GLY A 203 0.34 41.42 31.22
C GLY A 203 1.68 42.02 31.65
N TYR A 204 2.65 42.14 30.73
CA TYR A 204 3.89 42.88 30.95
C TYR A 204 3.62 44.39 31.16
N GLY A 205 2.78 45.00 30.33
CA GLY A 205 2.39 46.40 30.45
C GLY A 205 1.65 46.72 31.75
N GLU A 206 0.69 45.89 32.14
CA GLU A 206 -0.08 46.04 33.39
C GLU A 206 0.81 45.86 34.63
N ALA A 207 1.67 44.84 34.66
CA ALA A 207 2.62 44.63 35.74
C ALA A 207 3.62 45.79 35.85
N LYS A 208 4.12 46.31 34.72
CA LYS A 208 5.01 47.49 34.67
C LYS A 208 4.32 48.78 35.11
N GLY A 209 3.02 48.91 34.85
CA GLY A 209 2.20 50.00 35.39
C GLY A 209 2.06 49.92 36.91
N LEU A 210 1.75 48.73 37.44
CA LEU A 210 1.60 48.52 38.88
C LEU A 210 2.92 48.71 39.66
N LEU A 211 4.04 48.19 39.14
CA LEU A 211 5.38 48.36 39.73
C LEU A 211 5.86 49.83 39.79
N ARG A 212 5.20 50.73 39.07
CA ARG A 212 5.45 52.18 39.08
C ARG A 212 4.44 52.98 39.91
N GLY A 213 3.43 52.33 40.49
CA GLY A 213 2.42 52.95 41.35
C GLY A 213 2.76 52.83 42.83
N TYR A 214 2.96 53.95 43.51
CA TYR A 214 3.44 54.05 44.91
C TYR A 214 2.42 53.67 46.00
N ASP A 215 1.43 52.84 45.68
CA ASP A 215 0.30 52.49 46.57
C ASP A 215 0.57 51.23 47.43
N ALA A 216 1.76 50.64 47.32
CA ALA A 216 2.24 49.49 48.07
C ALA A 216 3.73 49.65 48.43
N ASP A 217 4.13 49.13 49.59
CA ASP A 217 5.52 49.19 50.09
C ASP A 217 6.34 47.97 49.69
N VAL A 218 5.68 46.82 49.49
CA VAL A 218 6.33 45.51 49.32
C VAL A 218 5.67 44.73 48.18
N PHE A 219 6.47 44.36 47.18
CA PHE A 219 6.11 43.42 46.11
C PHE A 219 6.78 42.06 46.34
N THR A 220 5.98 41.04 46.62
CA THR A 220 6.45 39.76 47.17
C THR A 220 5.77 38.54 46.54
N THR A 221 6.18 37.35 46.97
CA THR A 221 5.58 36.07 46.60
C THR A 221 4.38 35.73 47.50
N VAL A 222 3.64 34.67 47.16
CA VAL A 222 2.42 34.27 47.88
C VAL A 222 2.69 33.64 49.24
N THR A 223 3.76 32.83 49.43
CA THR A 223 4.07 32.27 50.75
C THR A 223 4.88 33.22 51.63
N ASP A 224 5.84 33.97 51.10
CA ASP A 224 6.59 34.97 51.89
C ASP A 224 5.68 36.11 52.37
N GLY A 225 4.77 36.60 51.51
CA GLY A 225 3.80 37.64 51.86
C GLY A 225 2.78 37.24 52.94
N LEU A 226 2.63 35.94 53.21
CA LEU A 226 1.79 35.40 54.31
C LEU A 226 2.61 34.91 55.51
N GLY A 227 3.95 34.95 55.46
CA GLY A 227 4.82 34.34 56.47
C GLY A 227 4.68 32.81 56.54
N TRP A 228 4.36 32.16 55.43
CA TRP A 228 4.14 30.71 55.35
C TRP A 228 5.43 29.97 54.97
N ALA A 229 5.45 28.64 55.18
CA ALA A 229 6.58 27.81 54.76
C ALA A 229 6.72 27.83 53.21
N PRO A 230 7.95 27.91 52.65
CA PRO A 230 8.15 28.13 51.22
C PRO A 230 7.43 27.14 50.30
N ALA A 231 6.78 27.70 49.27
CA ALA A 231 6.01 26.97 48.27
C ALA A 231 6.73 25.78 47.59
N ASN A 232 8.07 25.83 47.49
CA ASN A 232 8.87 24.94 46.64
C ASN A 232 9.87 24.05 47.40
N PRO A 233 9.40 23.02 48.15
CA PRO A 233 10.29 22.07 48.83
C PRO A 233 11.07 21.20 47.83
N ARG A 234 12.23 20.69 48.24
CA ARG A 234 13.07 19.80 47.41
C ARG A 234 12.34 18.49 47.10
N ALA A 235 12.30 18.10 45.83
CA ALA A 235 11.78 16.80 45.38
C ALA A 235 12.69 15.65 45.81
N SER A 236 12.13 14.46 46.00
CA SER A 236 12.89 13.24 46.33
C SER A 236 13.74 12.74 45.14
N ALA A 237 14.70 11.85 45.43
CA ALA A 237 15.54 11.25 44.39
C ALA A 237 14.75 10.40 43.37
N GLY A 238 13.62 9.82 43.77
CA GLY A 238 12.71 9.10 42.87
C GLY A 238 11.99 10.03 41.91
N GLU A 239 11.30 11.05 42.45
CA GLU A 239 10.55 12.04 41.66
C GLU A 239 11.44 12.79 40.66
N ARG A 240 12.70 13.10 41.03
CA ARG A 240 13.68 13.69 40.11
C ARG A 240 14.04 12.75 38.95
N ARG A 241 14.20 11.45 39.20
CA ARG A 241 14.47 10.46 38.14
C ARG A 241 13.27 10.33 37.20
N GLU A 242 12.06 10.23 37.75
CA GLU A 242 10.83 10.22 36.94
C GLU A 242 10.67 11.50 36.12
N GLY A 243 10.97 12.66 36.72
CA GLY A 243 10.94 13.96 36.04
C GLY A 243 11.96 14.08 34.91
N VAL A 244 13.21 13.65 35.11
CA VAL A 244 14.23 13.64 34.05
C VAL A 244 13.86 12.68 32.91
N VAL A 245 13.21 11.55 33.21
CA VAL A 245 12.66 10.65 32.17
C VAL A 245 11.50 11.32 31.41
N LEU A 246 10.59 12.01 32.10
CA LEU A 246 9.49 12.76 31.48
C LEU A 246 9.99 13.88 30.56
N LEU A 247 10.97 14.68 31.01
CA LEU A 247 11.58 15.75 30.20
C LEU A 247 12.23 15.16 28.95
N ARG A 248 13.10 14.15 29.09
CA ARG A 248 13.75 13.49 27.93
C ARG A 248 12.75 12.85 26.96
N ALA A 249 11.61 12.37 27.45
CA ALA A 249 10.55 11.84 26.59
C ALA A 249 9.80 12.95 25.83
N ALA A 250 9.64 14.14 26.40
CA ALA A 250 9.11 15.31 25.72
C ALA A 250 10.11 15.87 24.69
N ASP A 251 11.39 16.05 25.08
CA ASP A 251 12.49 16.48 24.20
C ASP A 251 12.58 15.55 22.97
N ALA A 252 12.56 14.23 23.19
CA ALA A 252 12.62 13.24 22.13
C ALA A 252 11.34 13.22 21.25
N GLY A 253 10.18 13.59 21.79
CA GLY A 253 8.97 13.82 21.00
C GLY A 253 9.15 14.99 20.04
N GLN A 254 9.42 16.17 20.58
CA GLN A 254 9.61 17.40 19.79
C GLN A 254 10.69 17.23 18.72
N MET A 255 11.86 16.63 19.04
CA MET A 255 12.91 16.35 18.06
C MET A 255 12.45 15.41 16.93
N LEU A 256 11.54 14.47 17.21
CA LEU A 256 10.95 13.61 16.19
C LEU A 256 9.91 14.35 15.37
N ALA A 257 9.01 15.13 15.97
CA ALA A 257 8.03 15.93 15.24
C ALA A 257 8.68 16.99 14.35
N ASP A 258 9.71 17.69 14.85
CA ASP A 258 10.49 18.65 14.07
C ASP A 258 11.21 17.95 12.90
N GLY A 259 11.91 16.86 13.16
CA GLY A 259 12.62 16.08 12.15
C GLY A 259 11.68 15.49 11.08
N MET A 260 10.50 15.04 11.48
CA MET A 260 9.46 14.56 10.57
C MET A 260 8.80 15.71 9.80
N THR A 261 8.63 16.89 10.40
CA THR A 261 8.14 18.09 9.70
C THR A 261 9.12 18.52 8.61
N TRP A 262 10.42 18.54 8.90
CA TRP A 262 11.46 18.80 7.89
C TRP A 262 11.51 17.71 6.81
N LEU A 263 11.29 16.44 7.16
CA LEU A 263 11.15 15.36 6.18
C LEU A 263 9.94 15.56 5.26
N LEU A 264 8.78 15.94 5.80
CA LEU A 264 7.57 16.25 5.01
C LEU A 264 7.78 17.46 4.10
N VAL A 265 8.46 18.50 4.57
CA VAL A 265 8.83 19.66 3.74
C VAL A 265 9.77 19.22 2.61
N ALA A 266 10.80 18.42 2.90
CA ALA A 266 11.71 17.92 1.87
C ALA A 266 11.01 17.03 0.84
N VAL A 267 10.17 16.10 1.28
CA VAL A 267 9.36 15.20 0.42
C VAL A 267 8.36 16.00 -0.42
N GLY A 268 7.68 16.99 0.17
CA GLY A 268 6.75 17.87 -0.54
C GLY A 268 7.43 18.75 -1.59
N VAL A 269 8.58 19.35 -1.25
CA VAL A 269 9.40 20.13 -2.18
C VAL A 269 9.93 19.25 -3.31
N LEU A 270 10.42 18.04 -3.04
CA LEU A 270 10.83 17.08 -4.07
C LEU A 270 9.67 16.67 -4.99
N GLY A 271 8.47 16.46 -4.43
CA GLY A 271 7.25 16.19 -5.20
C GLY A 271 6.89 17.34 -6.14
N VAL A 272 6.85 18.58 -5.63
CA VAL A 272 6.56 19.78 -6.44
C VAL A 272 7.63 20.00 -7.51
N LEU A 273 8.92 19.82 -7.19
CA LEU A 273 10.01 19.90 -8.15
C LEU A 273 9.88 18.83 -9.25
N ARG A 274 9.53 17.58 -8.92
CA ARG A 274 9.25 16.53 -9.91
C ARG A 274 8.10 16.92 -10.84
N LEU A 275 6.98 17.41 -10.30
CA LEU A 275 5.81 17.79 -11.09
C LEU A 275 6.11 18.97 -12.02
N LEU A 276 6.83 19.99 -11.55
CA LEU A 276 7.29 21.11 -12.37
C LEU A 276 8.24 20.63 -13.47
N MET A 277 9.20 19.76 -13.14
CA MET A 277 10.15 19.18 -14.09
C MET A 277 9.43 18.36 -15.17
N LEU A 278 8.47 17.51 -14.81
CA LEU A 278 7.64 16.74 -15.74
C LEU A 278 6.85 17.65 -16.68
N VAL A 279 6.10 18.63 -16.16
CA VAL A 279 5.28 19.53 -16.98
C VAL A 279 6.14 20.37 -17.92
N LEU A 280 7.29 20.89 -17.46
CA LEU A 280 8.20 21.68 -18.28
C LEU A 280 8.89 20.84 -19.35
N MET A 281 9.37 19.64 -19.02
CA MET A 281 10.09 18.78 -19.98
C MET A 281 9.15 18.09 -20.97
N ALA A 282 7.94 17.66 -20.57
CA ALA A 282 6.93 17.19 -21.52
C ALA A 282 6.55 18.31 -22.52
N ARG A 283 6.44 19.55 -22.06
CA ARG A 283 6.19 20.71 -22.94
C ARG A 283 7.37 21.04 -23.86
N THR A 284 8.62 20.71 -23.51
CA THR A 284 9.75 20.84 -24.44
C THR A 284 9.86 19.65 -25.40
N HIS A 285 9.42 18.45 -25.02
CA HIS A 285 9.32 17.28 -25.90
C HIS A 285 8.34 17.54 -27.06
N VAL A 286 7.08 17.90 -26.75
CA VAL A 286 6.07 18.25 -27.76
C VAL A 286 6.57 19.37 -28.69
N ARG A 287 7.15 20.44 -28.14
CA ARG A 287 7.76 21.53 -28.92
C ARG A 287 8.96 21.12 -29.80
N ARG A 288 9.61 19.99 -29.55
CA ARG A 288 10.64 19.43 -30.46
C ARG A 288 9.98 18.68 -31.61
N ILE A 289 8.96 17.87 -31.33
CA ILE A 289 8.17 17.13 -32.33
C ILE A 289 7.47 18.12 -33.28
N ASP A 290 6.77 19.14 -32.76
CA ASP A 290 6.14 20.21 -33.54
C ASP A 290 7.11 20.85 -34.55
N ARG A 291 8.34 21.14 -34.10
CA ARG A 291 9.39 21.80 -34.92
C ARG A 291 9.98 20.88 -35.97
N ALA A 292 10.13 19.59 -35.66
CA ALA A 292 10.56 18.58 -36.63
C ALA A 292 9.50 18.39 -37.72
N ALA A 293 8.22 18.23 -37.34
CA ALA A 293 7.11 18.09 -38.26
C ALA A 293 6.93 19.31 -39.18
N THR A 294 7.08 20.52 -38.64
CA THR A 294 6.99 21.79 -39.39
C THR A 294 8.27 22.17 -40.15
N GLY A 295 9.34 21.36 -40.11
CA GLY A 295 10.55 21.52 -40.92
C GLY A 295 11.42 22.76 -40.62
N HIS A 296 11.13 23.51 -39.55
CA HIS A 296 11.79 24.78 -39.22
C HIS A 296 13.16 24.59 -38.53
N GLY A 297 14.00 23.69 -39.04
CA GLY A 297 15.28 23.34 -38.41
C GLY A 297 16.33 22.60 -39.25
N GLY A 298 16.05 22.28 -40.52
CA GLY A 298 16.99 21.55 -41.39
C GLY A 298 16.30 20.51 -42.26
N SER A 299 17.09 19.70 -42.97
CA SER A 299 16.60 18.56 -43.76
C SER A 299 15.78 17.59 -42.90
N ARG A 300 14.65 17.11 -43.44
CA ARG A 300 13.88 16.02 -42.81
C ARG A 300 14.79 14.81 -42.58
N PRO A 301 14.62 14.06 -41.48
CA PRO A 301 15.31 12.79 -41.26
C PRO A 301 15.10 11.82 -42.45
N ARG A 302 16.07 10.94 -42.71
CA ARG A 302 15.88 9.83 -43.65
C ARG A 302 14.76 8.94 -43.11
N GLU A 303 13.73 8.71 -43.92
CA GLU A 303 12.68 7.73 -43.63
C GLU A 303 13.31 6.34 -43.52
N VAL A 304 13.00 5.63 -42.43
CA VAL A 304 13.48 4.27 -42.17
C VAL A 304 12.43 3.31 -42.73
N ALA A 305 12.74 2.69 -43.86
CA ALA A 305 11.91 1.66 -44.50
C ALA A 305 12.66 0.31 -44.61
N ASP A 306 13.80 0.21 -43.93
CA ASP A 306 14.66 -0.98 -43.90
C ASP A 306 13.90 -2.16 -43.25
N PRO A 307 14.04 -3.41 -43.75
CA PRO A 307 13.28 -4.57 -43.26
C PRO A 307 13.43 -4.85 -41.76
N VAL A 308 12.39 -5.44 -41.16
CA VAL A 308 12.29 -5.69 -39.71
C VAL A 308 12.07 -7.17 -39.41
N THR A 309 12.80 -7.69 -38.42
CA THR A 309 12.44 -8.95 -37.74
C THR A 309 11.69 -8.63 -36.45
N VAL A 310 10.46 -9.14 -36.31
CA VAL A 310 9.66 -9.08 -35.08
C VAL A 310 9.84 -10.37 -34.29
N LEU A 311 10.27 -10.27 -33.03
CA LEU A 311 10.39 -11.37 -32.08
C LEU A 311 9.23 -11.33 -31.08
N VAL A 312 8.47 -12.42 -31.00
CA VAL A 312 7.34 -12.60 -30.08
C VAL A 312 7.62 -13.82 -29.20
N PRO A 313 8.17 -13.66 -27.98
CA PRO A 313 8.33 -14.77 -27.04
C PRO A 313 6.97 -15.13 -26.45
N ALA A 314 6.61 -16.42 -26.49
CA ALA A 314 5.34 -16.93 -26.02
C ALA A 314 5.53 -18.15 -25.11
N HIS A 315 4.77 -18.24 -24.02
CA HIS A 315 4.67 -19.40 -23.15
C HIS A 315 3.32 -19.37 -22.44
N ASN A 316 2.40 -20.26 -22.82
CA ASN A 316 1.02 -20.32 -22.32
C ASN A 316 0.24 -19.00 -22.52
N GLU A 317 0.14 -18.56 -23.77
CA GLU A 317 -0.51 -17.32 -24.19
C GLU A 317 -1.62 -17.59 -25.25
N GLU A 318 -2.29 -18.76 -25.21
CA GLU A 318 -3.37 -19.17 -26.14
C GLU A 318 -4.46 -18.09 -26.29
N ALA A 319 -4.81 -17.42 -25.19
CA ALA A 319 -5.81 -16.35 -25.17
C ALA A 319 -5.36 -15.07 -25.91
N GLY A 320 -4.06 -14.78 -25.96
CA GLY A 320 -3.50 -13.54 -26.50
C GLY A 320 -2.95 -13.67 -27.92
N ILE A 321 -2.11 -14.69 -28.15
CA ILE A 321 -1.20 -14.80 -29.30
C ILE A 321 -1.90 -14.64 -30.65
N GLY A 322 -3.09 -15.23 -30.81
CA GLY A 322 -3.86 -15.15 -32.04
C GLY A 322 -4.35 -13.74 -32.40
N SER A 323 -4.44 -12.81 -31.45
CA SER A 323 -4.76 -11.39 -31.73
C SER A 323 -3.49 -10.61 -32.11
N THR A 324 -2.41 -10.81 -31.35
CA THR A 324 -1.08 -10.24 -31.56
C THR A 324 -0.57 -10.50 -32.98
N ILE A 325 -0.51 -11.76 -33.42
CA ILE A 325 -0.01 -12.10 -34.77
C ILE A 325 -0.88 -11.51 -35.88
N ARG A 326 -2.22 -11.48 -35.73
CA ARG A 326 -3.11 -10.83 -36.71
C ARG A 326 -2.87 -9.31 -36.79
N SER A 327 -2.55 -8.65 -35.69
CA SER A 327 -2.20 -7.21 -35.69
C SER A 327 -0.88 -6.94 -36.44
N LEU A 328 0.11 -7.81 -36.30
CA LEU A 328 1.39 -7.72 -37.02
C LEU A 328 1.22 -7.96 -38.53
N LEU A 329 0.41 -8.95 -38.91
CA LEU A 329 0.14 -9.28 -40.31
C LEU A 329 -0.65 -8.18 -41.04
N ALA A 330 -1.43 -7.39 -40.29
CA ALA A 330 -2.17 -6.22 -40.74
C ALA A 330 -1.35 -4.91 -40.72
N SER A 331 -0.06 -4.95 -40.37
CA SER A 331 0.77 -3.75 -40.34
C SER A 331 1.07 -3.20 -41.74
N THR A 332 1.18 -1.86 -41.84
CA THR A 332 1.44 -1.15 -43.10
C THR A 332 2.90 -1.21 -43.57
N HIS A 333 3.82 -1.75 -42.76
CA HIS A 333 5.23 -1.88 -43.14
C HIS A 333 5.42 -3.04 -44.14
N PRO A 334 6.00 -2.81 -45.35
CA PRO A 334 6.03 -3.82 -46.42
C PRO A 334 6.92 -5.04 -46.18
N HIS A 335 7.86 -5.00 -45.22
CA HIS A 335 8.94 -6.00 -45.09
C HIS A 335 9.10 -6.46 -43.64
N LEU A 336 8.27 -7.42 -43.23
CA LEU A 336 8.24 -8.00 -41.89
C LEU A 336 8.51 -9.51 -41.92
N GLN A 337 9.48 -9.96 -41.12
CA GLN A 337 9.61 -11.34 -40.67
C GLN A 337 9.03 -11.42 -39.25
N ILE A 338 8.06 -12.30 -39.00
CA ILE A 338 7.43 -12.48 -37.68
C ILE A 338 7.88 -13.82 -37.11
N MET A 339 8.59 -13.79 -36.00
CA MET A 339 9.14 -14.97 -35.33
C MET A 339 8.47 -15.16 -33.97
N VAL A 340 7.70 -16.24 -33.82
CA VAL A 340 7.14 -16.64 -32.53
C VAL A 340 8.05 -17.67 -31.90
N ILE A 341 8.59 -17.37 -30.72
CA ILE A 341 9.45 -18.27 -29.97
C ILE A 341 8.60 -18.90 -28.86
N ASP A 342 8.11 -20.11 -29.12
CA ASP A 342 7.35 -20.92 -28.17
C ASP A 342 8.31 -21.55 -27.15
N ASP A 343 8.39 -20.94 -25.97
CA ASP A 343 9.24 -21.38 -24.87
C ASP A 343 8.61 -22.53 -24.07
N GLY A 344 8.22 -23.58 -24.78
CA GLY A 344 7.67 -24.82 -24.22
C GLY A 344 6.28 -24.64 -23.64
N SER A 345 5.34 -24.09 -24.42
CA SER A 345 3.94 -23.99 -24.00
C SER A 345 3.31 -25.37 -23.80
N THR A 346 2.36 -25.42 -22.87
CA THR A 346 1.55 -26.59 -22.50
C THR A 346 0.08 -26.44 -22.90
N ASP A 347 -0.30 -25.27 -23.42
CA ASP A 347 -1.61 -24.96 -24.02
C ASP A 347 -1.53 -25.00 -25.56
N ARG A 348 -2.53 -24.45 -26.28
CA ARG A 348 -2.56 -24.46 -27.75
C ARG A 348 -1.86 -23.26 -28.40
N THR A 349 -1.00 -22.52 -27.67
CA THR A 349 -0.27 -21.34 -28.18
C THR A 349 0.39 -21.61 -29.53
N ALA A 350 1.22 -22.65 -29.62
CA ALA A 350 1.96 -22.97 -30.84
C ALA A 350 1.03 -23.43 -31.98
N ASP A 351 0.05 -24.28 -31.67
CA ASP A 351 -0.92 -24.80 -32.64
C ASP A 351 -1.81 -23.69 -33.24
N ILE A 352 -2.10 -22.64 -32.47
CA ILE A 352 -2.82 -21.44 -32.95
C ILE A 352 -1.98 -20.66 -33.96
N VAL A 353 -0.67 -20.53 -33.76
CA VAL A 353 0.20 -19.80 -34.68
C VAL A 353 0.55 -20.64 -35.91
N GLU A 354 0.78 -21.95 -35.77
CA GLU A 354 0.97 -22.85 -36.91
C GLU A 354 -0.30 -22.97 -37.78
N GLY A 355 -1.48 -22.69 -37.22
CA GLY A 355 -2.72 -22.52 -37.98
C GLY A 355 -2.80 -21.22 -38.82
N ILE A 356 -1.90 -20.26 -38.63
CA ILE A 356 -1.84 -19.01 -39.40
C ILE A 356 -0.87 -19.19 -40.58
N ALA A 357 -1.40 -19.69 -41.70
CA ALA A 357 -0.64 -19.98 -42.92
C ALA A 357 -0.26 -18.71 -43.73
N ASP A 358 0.55 -17.82 -43.15
CA ASP A 358 1.17 -16.67 -43.82
C ASP A 358 2.70 -16.86 -43.87
N PRO A 359 3.36 -16.74 -45.04
CA PRO A 359 4.80 -17.00 -45.18
C PRO A 359 5.71 -16.02 -44.42
N ARG A 360 5.17 -14.93 -43.87
CA ARG A 360 5.90 -14.02 -42.97
C ARG A 360 6.05 -14.58 -41.56
N VAL A 361 5.26 -15.58 -41.16
CA VAL A 361 5.25 -16.13 -39.79
C VAL A 361 6.14 -17.37 -39.72
N THR A 362 6.94 -17.47 -38.65
CA THR A 362 7.75 -18.65 -38.32
C THR A 362 7.63 -18.97 -36.83
N VAL A 363 7.35 -20.22 -36.48
CA VAL A 363 7.30 -20.71 -35.10
C VAL A 363 8.59 -21.47 -34.78
N ILE A 364 9.22 -21.14 -33.65
CA ILE A 364 10.36 -21.89 -33.10
C ILE A 364 9.95 -22.43 -31.73
N ARG A 365 9.62 -23.73 -31.68
CA ARG A 365 9.35 -24.46 -30.43
C ARG A 365 10.67 -24.83 -29.74
N ARG A 366 10.80 -24.55 -28.44
CA ARG A 366 11.99 -24.88 -27.61
C ARG A 366 11.58 -25.39 -26.21
N CYS A 367 12.53 -25.96 -25.47
CA CYS A 367 12.28 -26.32 -24.06
C CYS A 367 12.26 -25.07 -23.17
N HIS A 368 11.27 -25.00 -22.27
CA HIS A 368 11.06 -23.87 -21.37
C HIS A 368 12.34 -23.49 -20.61
N SER A 369 12.79 -22.24 -20.79
CA SER A 369 13.98 -21.71 -20.11
C SER A 369 13.92 -20.20 -19.86
N GLY A 370 12.77 -19.56 -20.07
CA GLY A 370 12.50 -18.17 -19.71
C GLY A 370 12.60 -17.20 -20.88
N LYS A 371 11.88 -16.08 -20.73
CA LYS A 371 11.68 -15.07 -21.78
C LYS A 371 12.99 -14.49 -22.36
N ALA A 372 13.99 -14.22 -21.51
CA ALA A 372 15.29 -13.73 -21.98
C ALA A 372 16.02 -14.75 -22.86
N ALA A 373 16.03 -16.03 -22.46
CA ALA A 373 16.60 -17.12 -23.25
C ALA A 373 15.84 -17.33 -24.57
N ALA A 374 14.51 -17.16 -24.58
CA ALA A 374 13.68 -17.22 -25.78
C ALA A 374 13.97 -16.06 -26.74
N LEU A 375 14.08 -14.82 -26.24
CA LEU A 375 14.45 -13.64 -27.02
C LEU A 375 15.87 -13.76 -27.59
N ASN A 376 16.83 -14.25 -26.81
CA ASN A 376 18.19 -14.52 -27.27
C ASN A 376 18.22 -15.58 -28.38
N HIS A 377 17.40 -16.62 -28.26
CA HIS A 377 17.27 -17.61 -29.32
C HIS A 377 16.66 -17.00 -30.59
N GLY A 378 15.59 -16.22 -30.48
CA GLY A 378 14.99 -15.50 -31.62
C GLY A 378 15.98 -14.55 -32.31
N LEU A 379 16.76 -13.81 -31.54
CA LEU A 379 17.80 -12.89 -32.04
C LEU A 379 18.88 -13.60 -32.87
N ALA A 380 19.24 -14.84 -32.51
CA ALA A 380 20.20 -15.64 -33.28
C ALA A 380 19.70 -16.01 -34.69
N TRP A 381 18.38 -16.10 -34.88
CA TRP A 381 17.73 -16.36 -36.18
C TRP A 381 17.22 -15.08 -36.90
N ALA A 382 17.40 -13.90 -36.31
CA ALA A 382 16.91 -12.65 -36.89
C ALA A 382 17.70 -12.26 -38.15
N MET A 383 17.00 -12.15 -39.29
CA MET A 383 17.59 -11.91 -40.61
C MET A 383 17.93 -10.45 -40.91
N HIS A 384 17.32 -9.50 -40.18
CA HIS A 384 17.39 -8.08 -40.49
C HIS A 384 18.08 -7.25 -39.40
N ASP A 385 18.66 -6.10 -39.78
CA ASP A 385 19.40 -5.23 -38.86
C ASP A 385 18.52 -4.46 -37.87
N ILE A 386 17.20 -4.41 -38.10
CA ILE A 386 16.22 -3.89 -37.15
C ILE A 386 15.42 -5.05 -36.53
N VAL A 387 15.47 -5.13 -35.20
CA VAL A 387 14.78 -6.15 -34.40
C VAL A 387 13.73 -5.48 -33.53
N VAL A 388 12.48 -5.86 -33.71
CA VAL A 388 11.34 -5.41 -32.90
C VAL A 388 10.98 -6.50 -31.89
N MET A 389 10.83 -6.17 -30.62
CA MET A 389 10.37 -7.10 -29.58
C MET A 389 9.00 -6.67 -29.05
N ILE A 390 8.08 -7.63 -29.02
CA ILE A 390 6.66 -7.45 -28.67
C ILE A 390 6.20 -8.63 -27.81
N ASP A 391 5.53 -8.35 -26.70
CA ASP A 391 4.96 -9.37 -25.82
C ASP A 391 3.74 -10.04 -26.46
N ALA A 392 3.57 -11.36 -26.25
CA ALA A 392 2.56 -12.20 -26.92
C ALA A 392 1.08 -11.77 -26.70
N ASP A 393 0.80 -10.90 -25.72
CA ASP A 393 -0.52 -10.31 -25.43
C ASP A 393 -0.73 -8.89 -25.99
N THR A 394 0.19 -8.38 -26.83
CA THR A 394 0.15 -6.99 -27.31
C THR A 394 -0.36 -6.85 -28.75
N VAL A 395 -1.46 -6.10 -28.92
CA VAL A 395 -2.09 -5.80 -30.21
C VAL A 395 -1.60 -4.44 -30.72
N LEU A 396 -0.92 -4.39 -31.86
CA LEU A 396 -0.44 -3.14 -32.45
C LEU A 396 -1.49 -2.41 -33.31
N GLU A 397 -1.35 -1.09 -33.41
CA GLU A 397 -2.00 -0.31 -34.47
C GLU A 397 -1.28 -0.51 -35.82
N PRO A 398 -1.96 -0.43 -36.97
CA PRO A 398 -1.39 -0.87 -38.26
C PRO A 398 -0.07 -0.19 -38.65
N ASP A 399 0.07 1.11 -38.39
CA ASP A 399 1.27 1.88 -38.70
C ASP A 399 2.27 1.97 -37.53
N ALA A 400 2.01 1.29 -36.40
CA ALA A 400 2.85 1.37 -35.21
C ALA A 400 4.27 0.86 -35.46
N VAL A 401 4.46 -0.25 -36.18
CA VAL A 401 5.81 -0.78 -36.51
C VAL A 401 6.58 0.20 -37.39
N TYR A 402 5.93 0.78 -38.41
CA TYR A 402 6.52 1.79 -39.29
C TYR A 402 6.93 3.05 -38.50
N ARG A 403 6.10 3.54 -37.57
CA ARG A 403 6.43 4.68 -36.71
C ARG A 403 7.59 4.36 -35.77
N LEU A 404 7.56 3.20 -35.12
CA LEU A 404 8.49 2.78 -34.07
C LEU A 404 9.95 2.75 -34.52
N ILE A 405 10.21 2.49 -35.81
CA ILE A 405 11.56 2.44 -36.36
C ILE A 405 12.10 3.80 -36.85
N GLN A 406 11.27 4.83 -37.02
CA GLN A 406 11.73 6.13 -37.55
C GLN A 406 12.83 6.81 -36.70
N PRO A 407 12.85 6.72 -35.36
CA PRO A 407 13.97 7.26 -34.57
C PRO A 407 15.32 6.56 -34.80
N LEU A 408 15.34 5.38 -35.45
CA LEU A 408 16.57 4.72 -35.91
C LEU A 408 17.18 5.40 -37.16
N ALA A 409 16.62 6.52 -37.62
CA ALA A 409 17.30 7.44 -38.54
C ALA A 409 18.55 8.09 -37.91
N ASP A 410 18.61 8.20 -36.57
CA ASP A 410 19.81 8.62 -35.84
C ASP A 410 20.72 7.39 -35.61
N PRO A 411 21.98 7.38 -36.12
CA PRO A 411 22.90 6.26 -35.92
C PRO A 411 23.30 6.06 -34.45
N ALA A 412 23.13 7.06 -33.57
CA ALA A 412 23.42 6.92 -32.15
C ALA A 412 22.25 6.32 -31.33
N VAL A 413 21.06 6.14 -31.93
CA VAL A 413 19.91 5.51 -31.27
C VAL A 413 19.95 4.01 -31.50
N GLY A 414 20.20 3.24 -30.44
CA GLY A 414 20.23 1.77 -30.48
C GLY A 414 18.90 1.11 -30.09
N ALA A 415 18.00 1.86 -29.44
CA ALA A 415 16.69 1.38 -29.00
C ALA A 415 15.59 2.46 -29.05
N VAL A 416 14.35 2.05 -29.29
CA VAL A 416 13.16 2.92 -29.30
C VAL A 416 12.04 2.26 -28.47
N SER A 417 11.48 3.02 -27.52
CA SER A 417 10.23 2.67 -26.83
C SER A 417 9.05 3.22 -27.60
N GLY A 418 8.07 2.37 -27.90
CA GLY A 418 6.74 2.81 -28.30
C GLY A 418 5.88 3.20 -27.10
N ASN A 419 4.60 3.46 -27.37
CA ASN A 419 3.56 3.87 -26.44
C ASN A 419 2.63 2.68 -26.10
N ALA A 420 2.92 2.00 -24.99
CA ALA A 420 2.06 0.94 -24.48
C ALA A 420 0.81 1.51 -23.80
N LYS A 421 -0.38 1.13 -24.28
CA LYS A 421 -1.69 1.51 -23.76
C LYS A 421 -2.45 0.29 -23.19
N VAL A 422 -3.45 0.56 -22.35
CA VAL A 422 -4.29 -0.48 -21.72
C VAL A 422 -5.52 -0.77 -22.58
N GLY A 423 -5.75 -2.03 -22.96
CA GLY A 423 -6.93 -2.46 -23.73
C GLY A 423 -8.17 -2.75 -22.87
N ASN A 424 -8.02 -3.46 -21.75
CA ASN A 424 -9.13 -4.00 -20.97
C ASN A 424 -9.74 -3.02 -19.92
N ARG A 425 -10.00 -1.77 -20.33
CA ARG A 425 -10.32 -0.60 -19.46
C ARG A 425 -11.66 -0.66 -18.68
N HIS A 426 -12.39 -1.78 -18.72
CA HIS A 426 -13.76 -1.88 -18.19
C HIS A 426 -13.85 -1.78 -16.66
N ARG A 427 -12.93 -2.44 -15.94
CA ARG A 427 -12.91 -2.52 -14.46
C ARG A 427 -12.18 -1.31 -13.84
N LEU A 428 -12.58 -0.92 -12.62
CA LEU A 428 -11.95 0.18 -11.87
C LEU A 428 -10.42 0.04 -11.75
N LEU A 429 -9.94 -1.19 -11.49
CA LEU A 429 -8.52 -1.51 -11.39
C LEU A 429 -7.76 -1.33 -12.73
N ALA A 430 -8.40 -1.57 -13.87
CA ALA A 430 -7.82 -1.33 -15.19
C ALA A 430 -7.80 0.16 -15.53
N ARG A 431 -8.82 0.93 -15.12
CA ARG A 431 -8.84 2.41 -15.25
C ARG A 431 -7.74 3.06 -14.41
N TRP A 432 -7.49 2.56 -13.21
CA TRP A 432 -6.38 3.01 -12.37
C TRP A 432 -5.01 2.75 -13.02
N GLN A 433 -4.82 1.58 -13.63
CA GLN A 433 -3.60 1.27 -14.38
C GLN A 433 -3.49 2.07 -15.69
N HIS A 434 -4.60 2.39 -16.36
CA HIS A 434 -4.59 3.31 -17.50
C HIS A 434 -4.14 4.73 -17.11
N LEU A 435 -4.67 5.28 -16.02
CA LEU A 435 -4.20 6.57 -15.48
C LEU A 435 -2.70 6.53 -15.16
N GLU A 436 -2.23 5.43 -14.55
CA GLU A 436 -0.82 5.24 -14.24
C GLU A 436 0.06 5.10 -15.50
N TYR A 437 -0.37 4.38 -16.54
CA TYR A 437 0.39 4.28 -17.79
C TYR A 437 0.59 5.66 -18.43
N VAL A 438 -0.47 6.48 -18.51
CA VAL A 438 -0.41 7.82 -19.12
C VAL A 438 0.37 8.81 -18.25
N PHE A 439 0.05 8.92 -16.96
CA PHE A 439 0.64 9.90 -16.05
C PHE A 439 1.99 9.47 -15.46
N GLY A 440 2.12 8.19 -15.08
CA GLY A 440 3.29 7.64 -14.39
C GLY A 440 4.39 7.08 -15.32
N PHE A 441 4.05 6.62 -16.53
CA PHE A 441 5.04 6.13 -17.50
C PHE A 441 5.21 7.05 -18.71
N ASN A 442 4.16 7.42 -19.44
CA ASN A 442 4.30 8.17 -20.69
C ASN A 442 4.75 9.63 -20.47
N LEU A 443 4.24 10.32 -19.44
CA LEU A 443 4.73 11.64 -19.07
C LEU A 443 6.21 11.62 -18.62
N ASP A 444 6.58 10.62 -17.80
CA ASP A 444 7.97 10.36 -17.40
C ASP A 444 8.86 10.08 -18.63
N ARG A 445 8.43 9.25 -19.58
CA ARG A 445 9.17 8.93 -20.82
C ARG A 445 9.47 10.16 -21.67
N ARG A 446 8.49 11.04 -21.92
CA ARG A 446 8.70 12.31 -22.66
C ARG A 446 9.81 13.17 -22.04
N MET A 447 9.83 13.26 -20.71
CA MET A 447 10.88 13.96 -19.97
C MET A 447 12.24 13.24 -20.09
N LEU A 448 12.27 11.91 -19.93
CA LEU A 448 13.49 11.12 -19.93
C LEU A 448 14.13 11.03 -21.33
N ASP A 449 13.34 11.11 -22.41
CA ASP A 449 13.84 11.37 -23.76
C ASP A 449 14.49 12.75 -23.88
N VAL A 450 13.81 13.81 -23.41
CA VAL A 450 14.34 15.18 -23.49
C VAL A 450 15.70 15.32 -22.78
N LEU A 451 15.87 14.61 -21.67
CA LEU A 451 17.09 14.52 -20.86
C LEU A 451 18.12 13.51 -21.42
N LYS A 452 17.73 12.68 -22.38
CA LYS A 452 18.44 11.52 -22.93
C LYS A 452 18.99 10.60 -21.83
N CYS A 453 18.06 9.97 -21.10
CA CYS A 453 18.32 9.00 -20.05
C CYS A 453 17.13 8.07 -19.73
N ILE A 454 16.42 7.55 -20.74
CA ILE A 454 15.30 6.58 -20.56
C ILE A 454 15.85 5.29 -19.93
N PRO A 455 15.38 4.85 -18.74
CA PRO A 455 15.94 3.70 -18.03
C PRO A 455 15.38 2.34 -18.48
N THR A 456 14.21 2.32 -19.12
CA THR A 456 13.50 1.10 -19.58
C THR A 456 12.80 1.35 -20.91
N VAL A 457 13.13 0.54 -21.91
CA VAL A 457 12.39 0.36 -23.17
C VAL A 457 11.56 -0.93 -23.02
N PRO A 458 10.21 -0.88 -23.00
CA PRO A 458 9.38 -1.99 -22.56
C PRO A 458 9.23 -3.09 -23.63
N GLY A 459 9.31 -4.36 -23.21
CA GLY A 459 9.20 -5.52 -24.11
C GLY A 459 7.88 -5.62 -24.90
N ALA A 460 6.80 -4.96 -24.45
CA ALA A 460 5.52 -4.95 -25.15
C ALA A 460 5.56 -4.23 -26.51
N ILE A 461 6.35 -3.16 -26.65
CA ILE A 461 6.48 -2.40 -27.91
C ILE A 461 7.84 -1.70 -27.97
N SER A 462 8.80 -2.36 -28.60
CA SER A 462 10.18 -1.90 -28.66
C SER A 462 10.86 -2.23 -29.99
N ALA A 463 11.72 -1.34 -30.48
CA ALA A 463 12.61 -1.57 -31.61
C ALA A 463 14.07 -1.38 -31.19
N PHE A 464 14.96 -2.18 -31.76
CA PHE A 464 16.39 -2.19 -31.48
C PHE A 464 17.19 -2.34 -32.78
N ARG A 465 18.43 -1.84 -32.77
CA ARG A 465 19.43 -2.26 -33.76
C ARG A 465 19.97 -3.64 -33.38
N ARG A 466 20.12 -4.53 -34.36
CA ARG A 466 20.70 -5.87 -34.16
C ARG A 466 22.14 -5.79 -33.67
N GLU A 467 22.94 -4.85 -34.20
CA GLU A 467 24.27 -4.50 -33.69
C GLU A 467 24.26 -4.14 -32.20
N ALA A 468 23.37 -3.24 -31.77
CA ALA A 468 23.30 -2.77 -30.39
C ALA A 468 22.89 -3.86 -29.40
N LEU A 469 22.06 -4.83 -29.82
CA LEU A 469 21.74 -6.03 -29.03
C LEU A 469 22.94 -6.98 -28.91
N ILE A 470 23.75 -7.11 -29.97
CA ILE A 470 24.94 -7.96 -29.99
C ILE A 470 26.06 -7.36 -29.11
N ASP A 471 26.28 -6.04 -29.17
CA ASP A 471 27.27 -5.31 -28.36
C ASP A 471 27.13 -5.54 -26.84
N VAL A 472 25.88 -5.67 -26.36
CA VAL A 472 25.57 -5.88 -24.94
C VAL A 472 25.49 -7.36 -24.54
N GLY A 473 25.67 -8.28 -25.49
CA GLY A 473 25.58 -9.73 -25.25
C GLY A 473 24.15 -10.30 -25.23
N GLY A 474 23.18 -9.59 -25.81
CA GLY A 474 21.77 -9.96 -25.83
C GLY A 474 20.98 -9.53 -24.59
N VAL A 475 19.85 -10.19 -24.36
CA VAL A 475 18.95 -9.98 -23.21
C VAL A 475 19.50 -10.75 -22.00
N SER A 476 19.65 -10.09 -20.85
CA SER A 476 20.25 -10.72 -19.67
C SER A 476 19.25 -11.55 -18.87
N GLU A 477 19.71 -12.71 -18.38
CA GLU A 477 18.98 -13.59 -17.44
C GLU A 477 19.27 -13.26 -15.96
N ASP A 478 20.13 -12.27 -15.66
CA ASP A 478 20.57 -11.93 -14.30
C ASP A 478 19.45 -11.33 -13.42
N THR A 479 18.40 -10.76 -14.02
CA THR A 479 17.44 -9.90 -13.34
C THR A 479 15.99 -10.16 -13.77
N LEU A 480 15.04 -9.78 -12.91
CA LEU A 480 13.61 -10.00 -13.12
C LEU A 480 12.92 -8.91 -13.95
N ALA A 481 13.66 -7.92 -14.45
CA ALA A 481 13.20 -6.88 -15.36
C ALA A 481 14.19 -6.79 -16.54
N GLU A 482 14.08 -7.78 -17.42
CA GLU A 482 14.98 -8.06 -18.53
C GLU A 482 15.13 -6.88 -19.50
N ASP A 483 14.04 -6.13 -19.66
CA ASP A 483 13.91 -4.93 -20.50
C ASP A 483 14.71 -3.72 -19.95
N THR A 484 14.71 -3.59 -18.63
CA THR A 484 15.35 -2.52 -17.87
C THR A 484 16.86 -2.75 -17.80
N ASP A 485 17.28 -3.99 -17.54
CA ASP A 485 18.69 -4.41 -17.58
C ASP A 485 19.30 -4.17 -18.97
N LEU A 486 18.63 -4.65 -20.03
CA LEU A 486 19.01 -4.42 -21.42
C LEU A 486 19.16 -2.92 -21.75
N THR A 487 18.17 -2.10 -21.36
CA THR A 487 18.21 -0.65 -21.59
C THR A 487 19.38 0.02 -20.85
N MET A 488 19.67 -0.39 -19.61
CA MET A 488 20.82 0.11 -18.84
C MET A 488 22.17 -0.42 -19.35
N ALA A 489 22.20 -1.57 -20.01
CA ALA A 489 23.39 -2.09 -20.70
C ALA A 489 23.69 -1.26 -21.95
N LEU A 490 22.69 -0.98 -22.77
CA LEU A 490 22.79 -0.15 -23.99
C LEU A 490 23.37 1.25 -23.69
N TRP A 491 22.83 1.95 -22.68
CA TRP A 491 23.37 3.25 -22.25
C TRP A 491 24.83 3.19 -21.78
N ARG A 492 25.29 2.04 -21.28
CA ARG A 492 26.69 1.85 -20.83
C ARG A 492 27.63 1.42 -21.95
N ALA A 493 27.14 0.72 -22.97
CA ALA A 493 27.84 0.50 -24.24
C ALA A 493 28.00 1.81 -25.04
N GLY A 494 27.06 2.76 -24.87
CA GLY A 494 27.13 4.11 -25.44
C GLY A 494 25.93 4.48 -26.31
N TRP A 495 25.11 3.50 -26.66
CA TRP A 495 23.86 3.65 -27.40
C TRP A 495 22.85 4.54 -26.66
N GLN A 496 22.05 5.28 -27.42
CA GLN A 496 20.92 6.05 -26.89
C GLN A 496 19.60 5.29 -27.04
N ALA A 497 18.71 5.49 -26.06
CA ALA A 497 17.29 5.13 -26.18
C ALA A 497 16.44 6.36 -26.55
N ALA A 498 15.46 6.17 -27.44
CA ALA A 498 14.45 7.16 -27.84
C ALA A 498 13.03 6.73 -27.42
N TYR A 499 12.08 7.66 -27.49
CA TYR A 499 10.65 7.42 -27.27
C TYR A 499 9.86 7.92 -28.48
N GLU A 500 9.03 7.06 -29.06
CA GLU A 500 8.10 7.40 -30.14
C GLU A 500 6.66 7.32 -29.61
N GLU A 501 6.04 8.48 -29.38
CA GLU A 501 4.75 8.55 -28.71
C GLU A 501 3.57 8.12 -29.57
N SER A 502 3.73 8.07 -30.90
CA SER A 502 2.67 7.73 -31.85
C SER A 502 2.68 6.27 -32.32
N ALA A 503 3.72 5.48 -32.00
CA ALA A 503 3.71 4.04 -32.19
C ALA A 503 2.95 3.39 -31.03
N ILE A 504 1.68 3.00 -31.24
CA ILE A 504 0.80 2.52 -30.16
C ILE A 504 0.68 0.99 -30.16
N GLY A 505 0.79 0.39 -28.97
CA GLY A 505 0.52 -1.02 -28.70
C GLY A 505 -0.43 -1.20 -27.53
N TRP A 506 -1.48 -2.02 -27.72
CA TRP A 506 -2.54 -2.26 -26.76
C TRP A 506 -2.29 -3.56 -25.98
N THR A 507 -2.19 -3.44 -24.66
CA THR A 507 -1.76 -4.49 -23.72
C THR A 507 -2.86 -4.86 -22.74
N GLU A 508 -2.87 -6.10 -22.24
CA GLU A 508 -3.80 -6.51 -21.17
C GLU A 508 -3.17 -6.29 -19.78
N VAL A 509 -3.87 -5.55 -18.90
CA VAL A 509 -3.39 -5.32 -17.53
C VAL A 509 -4.08 -6.23 -16.51
N PRO A 510 -3.40 -6.58 -15.39
CA PRO A 510 -3.96 -7.33 -14.27
C PRO A 510 -5.40 -6.96 -13.87
N VAL A 511 -6.26 -7.98 -13.79
CA VAL A 511 -7.68 -7.84 -13.46
C VAL A 511 -7.99 -8.06 -11.97
N SER A 512 -6.99 -8.47 -11.18
CA SER A 512 -7.07 -8.62 -9.72
C SER A 512 -5.88 -7.97 -8.99
N LEU A 513 -6.08 -7.61 -7.71
CA LEU A 513 -5.03 -7.02 -6.87
C LEU A 513 -3.83 -7.97 -6.66
N ARG A 514 -4.06 -9.30 -6.69
CA ARG A 514 -3.00 -10.31 -6.56
C ARG A 514 -2.08 -10.34 -7.78
N GLN A 515 -2.67 -10.36 -8.98
CA GLN A 515 -1.92 -10.28 -10.23
C GLN A 515 -1.15 -8.95 -10.31
N LEU A 516 -1.77 -7.83 -9.92
CA LEU A 516 -1.12 -6.52 -9.88
C LEU A 516 0.07 -6.52 -8.92
N TRP A 517 -0.07 -7.06 -7.70
CA TRP A 517 1.04 -7.16 -6.75
C TRP A 517 2.21 -7.95 -7.34
N ARG A 518 1.97 -9.17 -7.85
CA ARG A 518 3.00 -10.02 -8.48
C ARG A 518 3.72 -9.26 -9.61
N GLN A 519 2.97 -8.61 -10.50
CA GLN A 519 3.53 -7.82 -11.61
C GLN A 519 4.40 -6.65 -11.10
N ARG A 520 3.90 -5.82 -10.17
CA ARG A 520 4.61 -4.60 -9.75
C ARG A 520 5.75 -4.88 -8.80
N TYR A 521 5.66 -5.96 -8.02
CA TYR A 521 6.79 -6.49 -7.28
C TYR A 521 7.90 -6.97 -8.23
N ARG A 522 7.58 -7.73 -9.29
CA ARG A 522 8.56 -8.12 -10.33
C ARG A 522 9.24 -6.89 -10.93
N TRP A 523 8.46 -5.90 -11.37
CA TRP A 523 9.00 -4.69 -11.99
C TRP A 523 9.85 -3.86 -11.03
N CYS A 524 9.37 -3.59 -9.81
CA CYS A 524 10.10 -2.78 -8.83
C CYS A 524 11.39 -3.47 -8.37
N TYR A 525 11.32 -4.76 -8.02
CA TYR A 525 12.48 -5.52 -7.56
C TYR A 525 13.49 -5.76 -8.70
N GLY A 526 13.03 -6.08 -9.92
CA GLY A 526 13.90 -6.19 -11.10
C GLY A 526 14.57 -4.85 -11.47
N THR A 527 13.85 -3.74 -11.38
CA THR A 527 14.42 -2.38 -11.57
C THR A 527 15.50 -2.10 -10.52
N LEU A 528 15.28 -2.45 -9.25
CA LEU A 528 16.28 -2.33 -8.19
C LEU A 528 17.52 -3.20 -8.46
N GLN A 529 17.34 -4.44 -8.93
CA GLN A 529 18.45 -5.31 -9.34
C GLN A 529 19.26 -4.66 -10.48
N ALA A 530 18.60 -4.14 -11.52
CA ALA A 530 19.25 -3.44 -12.63
C ALA A 530 19.99 -2.17 -12.17
N VAL A 531 19.37 -1.32 -11.34
CA VAL A 531 20.04 -0.13 -10.76
C VAL A 531 21.28 -0.56 -9.96
N CYS A 532 21.21 -1.63 -9.17
CA CYS A 532 22.37 -2.16 -8.43
C CYS A 532 23.46 -2.74 -9.36
N LYS A 533 23.10 -3.46 -10.43
CA LYS A 533 24.02 -4.00 -11.44
C LYS A 533 24.75 -2.88 -12.19
N HIS A 534 24.02 -1.85 -12.63
CA HIS A 534 24.54 -0.75 -13.46
C HIS A 534 25.05 0.47 -12.67
N ARG A 535 25.04 0.44 -11.33
CA ARG A 535 25.42 1.56 -10.43
C ARG A 535 26.75 2.27 -10.74
N ARG A 536 27.71 1.60 -11.40
CA ARG A 536 28.98 2.21 -11.83
C ARG A 536 28.81 3.34 -12.85
N ALA A 537 27.69 3.38 -13.59
CA ALA A 537 27.35 4.47 -14.50
C ALA A 537 27.33 5.86 -13.83
N LEU A 538 27.15 5.95 -12.51
CA LEU A 538 27.22 7.21 -11.76
C LEU A 538 28.59 7.90 -11.87
N VAL A 539 29.68 7.11 -11.93
CA VAL A 539 31.07 7.62 -11.99
C VAL A 539 31.71 7.51 -13.38
N GLU A 540 31.06 6.81 -14.32
CA GLU A 540 31.51 6.67 -15.70
C GLU A 540 31.46 8.03 -16.46
N ARG A 541 32.19 8.12 -17.58
CA ARG A 541 32.23 9.28 -18.49
C ARG A 541 31.33 9.03 -19.71
N GLY A 542 31.26 9.97 -20.65
CA GLY A 542 30.48 9.81 -21.89
C GLY A 542 28.95 9.64 -21.68
N PRO A 543 28.25 8.96 -22.61
CA PRO A 543 26.82 8.68 -22.52
C PRO A 543 26.45 7.90 -21.25
N ALA A 544 27.20 6.85 -20.92
CA ALA A 544 27.05 6.05 -19.70
C ALA A 544 27.00 6.93 -18.44
N GLY A 545 27.96 7.85 -18.31
CA GLY A 545 28.02 8.84 -17.23
C GLY A 545 26.82 9.80 -17.18
N ARG A 546 26.32 10.21 -18.35
CA ARG A 546 25.14 11.07 -18.47
C ARG A 546 23.88 10.33 -18.05
N PHE A 547 23.72 9.07 -18.47
CA PHE A 547 22.64 8.19 -18.05
C PHE A 547 22.68 7.94 -16.55
N GLY A 548 23.84 7.57 -15.98
CA GLY A 548 23.97 7.31 -14.55
C GLY A 548 23.55 8.50 -13.70
N ARG A 549 24.14 9.68 -13.94
CA ARG A 549 23.88 10.90 -13.14
C ARG A 549 22.51 11.56 -13.37
N ARG A 550 21.74 11.11 -14.36
CA ARG A 550 20.37 11.60 -14.64
C ARG A 550 19.34 10.52 -14.39
N GLY A 551 19.38 9.43 -15.18
CA GLY A 551 18.43 8.32 -15.15
C GLY A 551 18.49 7.52 -13.85
N LEU A 552 19.65 6.98 -13.46
CA LEU A 552 19.73 6.18 -12.22
C LEU A 552 19.42 7.03 -10.98
N THR A 553 19.89 8.28 -10.95
CA THR A 553 19.53 9.25 -9.89
C THR A 553 18.02 9.53 -9.87
N TYR A 554 17.38 9.72 -11.02
CA TYR A 554 15.94 9.95 -11.13
C TYR A 554 15.13 8.75 -10.63
N VAL A 555 15.45 7.53 -11.09
CA VAL A 555 14.81 6.28 -10.64
C VAL A 555 14.95 6.13 -9.12
N THR A 556 16.18 6.24 -8.60
CA THR A 556 16.46 6.08 -7.17
C THR A 556 15.73 7.12 -6.31
N LEU A 557 15.69 8.39 -6.74
CA LEU A 557 15.09 9.47 -5.96
C LEU A 557 13.56 9.48 -6.05
N PHE A 558 12.99 9.34 -7.25
CA PHE A 558 11.57 9.61 -7.51
C PHE A 558 10.70 8.37 -7.69
N GLN A 559 11.29 7.21 -8.04
CA GLN A 559 10.57 5.94 -8.19
C GLN A 559 10.82 4.98 -7.00
N VAL A 560 11.90 5.18 -6.23
CA VAL A 560 12.20 4.38 -5.02
C VAL A 560 12.07 5.20 -3.74
N ALA A 561 12.91 6.23 -3.53
CA ALA A 561 12.96 6.95 -2.26
C ALA A 561 11.69 7.77 -1.98
N LEU A 562 11.16 8.52 -2.96
CA LEU A 562 9.95 9.32 -2.75
C LEU A 562 8.72 8.44 -2.38
N PRO A 563 8.41 7.32 -3.08
CA PRO A 563 7.35 6.40 -2.64
C PRO A 563 7.62 5.73 -1.29
N LEU A 564 8.88 5.47 -0.92
CA LEU A 564 9.24 4.87 0.37
C LEU A 564 8.92 5.79 1.56
N PHE A 565 9.04 7.11 1.40
CA PHE A 565 8.69 8.09 2.43
C PHE A 565 7.23 8.61 2.35
N ALA A 566 6.54 8.43 1.22
CA ALA A 566 5.17 8.88 1.05
C ALA A 566 4.13 8.35 2.08
N PRO A 567 4.24 7.13 2.65
CA PRO A 567 3.40 6.70 3.78
C PRO A 567 3.44 7.63 5.00
N VAL A 568 4.56 8.35 5.22
CA VAL A 568 4.68 9.30 6.33
C VAL A 568 3.71 10.48 6.16
N ILE A 569 3.46 10.91 4.92
CA ILE A 569 2.48 11.96 4.61
C ILE A 569 1.07 11.53 5.05
N ASP A 570 0.68 10.28 4.75
CA ASP A 570 -0.65 9.77 5.10
C ASP A 570 -0.83 9.59 6.61
N VAL A 571 0.22 9.14 7.31
CA VAL A 571 0.23 9.08 8.79
C VAL A 571 0.10 10.49 9.40
N PHE A 572 0.79 11.49 8.83
CA PHE A 572 0.67 12.87 9.32
C PHE A 572 -0.64 13.56 8.94
N ALA A 573 -1.23 13.28 7.79
CA ALA A 573 -2.56 13.76 7.43
C ALA A 573 -3.61 13.23 8.43
N VAL A 574 -3.50 11.96 8.85
CA VAL A 574 -4.32 11.39 9.91
C VAL A 574 -4.01 12.01 11.28
N TYR A 575 -2.74 12.22 11.63
CA TYR A 575 -2.35 12.88 12.89
C TYR A 575 -2.90 14.31 12.99
N GLY A 576 -2.65 15.17 11.99
CA GLY A 576 -3.16 16.53 11.96
C GLY A 576 -4.70 16.61 11.95
N ALA A 577 -5.38 15.65 11.31
CA ALA A 577 -6.84 15.55 11.35
C ALA A 577 -7.42 15.03 12.69
N LEU A 578 -6.58 14.49 13.59
CA LEU A 578 -6.98 13.96 14.90
C LEU A 578 -6.60 14.87 16.07
N PHE A 579 -5.44 15.52 16.00
CA PHE A 579 -4.85 16.30 17.10
C PHE A 579 -4.76 17.80 16.78
N GLU A 580 -4.54 18.19 15.52
CA GLU A 580 -4.39 19.59 15.10
C GLU A 580 -5.71 20.15 14.52
N ASN A 581 -5.62 21.16 13.63
CA ASN A 581 -6.76 21.73 12.94
C ASN A 581 -7.17 20.83 11.75
N PRO A 582 -8.31 20.13 11.81
CA PRO A 582 -8.72 19.21 10.73
C PRO A 582 -9.08 19.94 9.42
N VAL A 583 -9.40 21.25 9.47
CA VAL A 583 -9.65 22.05 8.26
C VAL A 583 -8.33 22.31 7.52
N GLN A 584 -7.26 22.59 8.26
CA GLN A 584 -5.92 22.80 7.70
C GLN A 584 -5.35 21.49 7.14
N ALA A 585 -5.44 20.39 7.89
CA ALA A 585 -5.03 19.06 7.42
C ALA A 585 -5.79 18.65 6.13
N ALA A 586 -7.12 18.86 6.09
CA ALA A 586 -7.92 18.62 4.90
C ALA A 586 -7.53 19.55 3.73
N ALA A 587 -7.30 20.84 3.97
CA ALA A 587 -6.92 21.79 2.93
C ALA A 587 -5.58 21.44 2.26
N VAL A 588 -4.58 21.02 3.04
CA VAL A 588 -3.30 20.52 2.51
C VAL A 588 -3.51 19.26 1.69
N TRP A 589 -4.26 18.28 2.21
CA TRP A 589 -4.51 17.00 1.53
C TRP A 589 -5.29 17.15 0.21
N PHE A 590 -6.37 17.95 0.21
CA PHE A 590 -7.10 18.29 -1.01
C PHE A 590 -6.27 19.16 -1.98
N GLY A 591 -5.35 19.99 -1.48
CA GLY A 591 -4.42 20.76 -2.31
C GLY A 591 -3.46 19.86 -3.09
N PHE A 592 -2.86 18.85 -2.44
CA PHE A 592 -2.04 17.83 -3.12
C PHE A 592 -2.87 17.03 -4.13
N LEU A 593 -4.06 16.56 -3.77
CA LEU A 593 -4.94 15.83 -4.68
C LEU A 593 -5.36 16.66 -5.90
N ALA A 594 -5.65 17.96 -5.73
CA ALA A 594 -5.96 18.86 -6.83
C ALA A 594 -4.76 19.04 -7.78
N MET A 595 -3.53 19.10 -7.25
CA MET A 595 -2.31 19.14 -8.04
C MET A 595 -2.09 17.84 -8.84
N GLU A 596 -2.25 16.67 -8.19
CA GLU A 596 -2.15 15.36 -8.86
C GLU A 596 -3.20 15.23 -9.99
N VAL A 597 -4.46 15.57 -9.73
CA VAL A 597 -5.55 15.55 -10.73
C VAL A 597 -5.27 16.53 -11.88
N PHE A 598 -4.69 17.71 -11.61
CA PHE A 598 -4.29 18.65 -12.66
C PHE A 598 -3.17 18.07 -13.55
N CYS A 599 -2.17 17.44 -12.96
CA CYS A 599 -1.06 16.83 -13.71
C CYS A 599 -1.52 15.59 -14.51
N ALA A 600 -2.38 14.74 -13.96
CA ALA A 600 -3.01 13.64 -14.69
C ALA A 600 -3.90 14.15 -15.84
N ARG A 601 -4.67 15.22 -15.63
CA ARG A 601 -5.44 15.91 -16.68
C ARG A 601 -4.55 16.50 -17.78
N TYR A 602 -3.35 16.94 -17.44
CA TYR A 602 -2.37 17.40 -18.42
C TYR A 602 -1.81 16.22 -19.24
N ALA A 603 -1.42 15.11 -18.60
CA ALA A 603 -0.91 13.93 -19.28
C ALA A 603 -1.94 13.32 -20.26
N LEU A 604 -3.20 13.13 -19.82
CA LEU A 604 -4.28 12.62 -20.69
C LEU A 604 -4.50 13.50 -21.93
N ARG A 605 -4.37 14.83 -21.80
CA ARG A 605 -4.46 15.76 -22.92
C ARG A 605 -3.29 15.68 -23.91
N LEU A 606 -2.12 15.16 -23.49
CA LEU A 606 -1.01 14.91 -24.41
C LEU A 606 -1.17 13.57 -25.13
N ASP A 607 -1.69 12.54 -24.47
CA ASP A 607 -1.89 11.19 -25.04
C ASP A 607 -3.16 11.05 -25.92
N GLY A 608 -3.92 12.15 -26.08
CA GLY A 608 -5.20 12.18 -26.80
C GLY A 608 -6.37 11.54 -26.03
N GLU A 609 -6.18 11.21 -24.75
CA GLU A 609 -7.07 10.35 -23.97
C GLU A 609 -8.24 11.12 -23.32
N PRO A 610 -9.45 10.53 -23.26
CA PRO A 610 -10.61 11.20 -22.71
C PRO A 610 -10.45 11.38 -21.20
N THR A 611 -10.62 12.61 -20.69
CA THR A 611 -10.47 12.92 -19.26
C THR A 611 -11.61 12.36 -18.37
N ARG A 612 -12.35 11.35 -18.86
CA ARG A 612 -13.49 10.72 -18.19
C ARG A 612 -13.06 9.95 -16.95
N ASP A 613 -11.92 9.25 -17.00
CA ASP A 613 -11.53 8.32 -15.94
C ASP A 613 -10.86 8.99 -14.72
N LEU A 614 -10.63 10.31 -14.76
CA LEU A 614 -10.10 11.10 -13.64
C LEU A 614 -10.96 11.05 -12.37
N TRP A 615 -12.28 10.81 -12.46
CA TRP A 615 -13.12 10.65 -11.26
C TRP A 615 -12.70 9.45 -10.41
N THR A 616 -12.01 8.46 -10.99
CA THR A 616 -11.50 7.29 -10.28
C THR A 616 -10.26 7.58 -9.43
N MET A 617 -9.57 8.70 -9.68
CA MET A 617 -8.26 9.03 -9.09
C MET A 617 -8.31 9.22 -7.55
N PRO A 618 -9.28 9.93 -6.94
CA PRO A 618 -9.37 10.03 -5.48
C PRO A 618 -9.52 8.68 -4.76
N PHE A 619 -10.02 7.65 -5.45
CA PHE A 619 -10.17 6.31 -4.89
C PHE A 619 -8.86 5.50 -4.92
N GLN A 620 -7.88 5.87 -5.77
CA GLN A 620 -6.55 5.26 -5.78
C GLN A 620 -5.82 5.44 -4.44
N LEU A 621 -6.03 6.59 -3.78
CA LEU A 621 -5.36 7.00 -2.55
C LEU A 621 -5.54 5.97 -1.41
N PHE A 622 -6.70 5.32 -1.35
CA PHE A 622 -7.09 4.40 -0.27
C PHE A 622 -6.66 2.94 -0.50
N VAL A 623 -6.47 2.52 -1.75
CA VAL A 623 -6.19 1.12 -2.11
C VAL A 623 -4.95 1.01 -3.00
N TYR A 624 -5.03 1.52 -4.23
CA TYR A 624 -3.97 1.39 -5.23
C TYR A 624 -2.62 1.96 -4.76
N ARG A 625 -2.64 3.16 -4.17
CA ARG A 625 -1.44 3.84 -3.70
C ARG A 625 -0.80 3.11 -2.50
N GLN A 626 -1.63 2.60 -1.59
CA GLN A 626 -1.17 1.82 -0.44
C GLN A 626 -0.57 0.47 -0.88
N LEU A 627 -1.15 -0.16 -1.91
CA LEU A 627 -0.59 -1.35 -2.57
C LEU A 627 0.81 -1.06 -3.13
N MET A 628 0.98 0.06 -3.85
CA MET A 628 2.27 0.45 -4.42
C MET A 628 3.33 0.79 -3.35
N TYR A 629 2.95 1.46 -2.25
CA TYR A 629 3.85 1.69 -1.12
C TYR A 629 4.40 0.37 -0.55
N LEU A 630 3.52 -0.60 -0.29
CA LEU A 630 3.90 -1.89 0.27
C LEU A 630 4.77 -2.71 -0.70
N VAL A 631 4.48 -2.65 -2.01
CA VAL A 631 5.33 -3.25 -3.06
C VAL A 631 6.74 -2.67 -3.02
N VAL A 632 6.90 -1.34 -2.99
CA VAL A 632 8.22 -0.69 -2.93
C VAL A 632 8.97 -1.05 -1.64
N ILE A 633 8.27 -1.06 -0.50
CA ILE A 633 8.84 -1.48 0.80
C ILE A 633 9.32 -2.94 0.71
N GLN A 634 8.50 -3.86 0.19
CA GLN A 634 8.89 -5.27 0.04
C GLN A 634 10.11 -5.40 -0.87
N SER A 635 10.11 -4.78 -2.05
CA SER A 635 11.22 -4.88 -3.01
C SER A 635 12.53 -4.32 -2.47
N VAL A 636 12.49 -3.24 -1.68
CA VAL A 636 13.68 -2.70 -0.99
C VAL A 636 14.15 -3.64 0.13
N VAL A 637 13.24 -4.20 0.93
CA VAL A 637 13.60 -5.15 2.00
C VAL A 637 14.22 -6.42 1.42
N THR A 638 13.64 -7.01 0.37
CA THR A 638 14.18 -8.23 -0.27
C THR A 638 15.55 -7.98 -0.90
N LEU A 639 15.78 -6.79 -1.47
CA LEU A 639 17.10 -6.39 -1.98
C LEU A 639 18.16 -6.31 -0.87
N VAL A 640 17.83 -5.73 0.28
CA VAL A 640 18.74 -5.60 1.43
C VAL A 640 18.99 -6.94 2.13
N VAL A 641 17.99 -7.83 2.18
CA VAL A 641 18.10 -9.19 2.74
C VAL A 641 18.79 -10.17 1.77
N GLY A 642 18.84 -9.85 0.47
CA GLY A 642 19.47 -10.68 -0.56
C GLY A 642 18.63 -11.87 -1.06
N GLY A 643 17.31 -11.83 -0.85
CA GLY A 643 16.39 -12.88 -1.29
C GLY A 643 16.29 -12.95 -2.81
N ARG A 644 16.35 -14.15 -3.40
CA ARG A 644 16.15 -14.38 -4.83
C ARG A 644 14.72 -14.86 -5.08
N LEU A 645 13.95 -14.14 -5.90
CA LEU A 645 12.62 -14.59 -6.31
C LEU A 645 12.69 -15.56 -7.50
N LYS A 646 11.73 -16.48 -7.57
CA LYS A 646 11.39 -17.22 -8.79
C LYS A 646 10.52 -16.37 -9.73
N TRP A 647 10.43 -16.79 -10.99
CA TRP A 647 9.40 -16.31 -11.93
C TRP A 647 8.01 -16.79 -11.48
N GLN A 648 6.96 -16.01 -11.73
CA GLN A 648 5.59 -16.32 -11.29
C GLN A 648 4.57 -16.05 -12.40
N ARG A 649 3.62 -16.97 -12.60
CA ARG A 649 2.65 -16.95 -13.71
C ARG A 649 1.53 -15.89 -13.52
N PRO A 650 1.20 -15.10 -14.55
CA PRO A 650 -0.04 -14.33 -14.65
C PRO A 650 -1.09 -15.04 -15.52
N HIS A 651 -2.32 -15.20 -15.02
CA HIS A 651 -3.46 -15.66 -15.82
C HIS A 651 -4.03 -14.53 -16.68
N ARG A 652 -4.33 -14.80 -17.96
CA ARG A 652 -4.72 -13.82 -19.00
C ARG A 652 -6.14 -14.06 -19.51
N ALA A 653 -6.84 -13.02 -19.94
CA ALA A 653 -8.22 -13.10 -20.43
C ALA A 653 -8.38 -12.97 -21.97
N GLY A 654 -7.32 -12.59 -22.71
CA GLY A 654 -7.36 -12.46 -24.18
C GLY A 654 -8.14 -11.24 -24.69
N THR A 655 -8.13 -10.14 -23.94
CA THR A 655 -9.03 -8.98 -24.11
C THR A 655 -8.36 -7.70 -24.61
N ALA A 656 -7.08 -7.77 -25.02
CA ALA A 656 -6.30 -6.61 -25.46
C ALA A 656 -6.87 -5.90 -26.72
N ASP A 657 -7.54 -6.64 -27.61
CA ASP A 657 -8.02 -6.14 -28.90
C ASP A 657 -9.31 -5.29 -28.82
N GLN A 658 -9.96 -5.22 -27.65
CA GLN A 658 -11.29 -4.63 -27.53
C GLN A 658 -11.33 -3.12 -27.80
N GLU A 659 -10.38 -2.35 -27.29
CA GLU A 659 -10.30 -0.89 -27.57
C GLU A 659 -9.74 -0.58 -28.98
N SER A 660 -8.95 -1.50 -29.58
CA SER A 660 -8.49 -1.37 -30.98
C SER A 660 -9.68 -1.38 -31.95
N ARG A 661 -10.67 -2.25 -31.71
CA ARG A 661 -11.91 -2.31 -32.49
C ARG A 661 -12.80 -1.07 -32.35
N THR A 662 -12.77 -0.36 -31.21
CA THR A 662 -13.51 0.92 -31.02
C THR A 662 -12.76 2.15 -31.54
N ALA A 663 -11.45 2.06 -31.78
CA ALA A 663 -10.68 3.14 -32.42
C ALA A 663 -10.91 3.20 -33.94
N ALA A 664 -11.02 2.05 -34.62
CA ALA A 664 -11.10 1.96 -36.08
C ALA A 664 -12.19 2.84 -36.75
N PRO A 665 -13.44 2.95 -36.24
CA PRO A 665 -14.49 3.75 -36.88
C PRO A 665 -14.21 5.27 -36.95
N HIS A 666 -13.30 5.77 -36.10
CA HIS A 666 -12.94 7.19 -36.11
C HIS A 666 -11.95 7.58 -37.23
N ALA A 667 -11.21 6.61 -37.80
CA ALA A 667 -10.29 6.87 -38.90
C ALA A 667 -11.04 7.23 -40.19
N GLU A 668 -12.09 6.48 -40.54
CA GLU A 668 -12.93 6.75 -41.72
C GLU A 668 -13.66 8.11 -41.57
N ALA A 669 -14.25 8.38 -40.41
CA ALA A 669 -14.92 9.64 -40.13
C ALA A 669 -13.99 10.87 -40.17
N MET A 670 -12.71 10.74 -39.79
CA MET A 670 -11.74 11.83 -39.96
C MET A 670 -11.23 11.96 -41.41
N GLY A 671 -11.29 10.90 -42.21
CA GLY A 671 -10.98 10.95 -43.64
C GLY A 671 -11.91 11.90 -44.41
N GLU A 672 -13.21 11.82 -44.17
CA GLU A 672 -14.18 12.73 -44.80
C GLU A 672 -14.10 14.16 -44.23
N ALA A 673 -13.83 14.31 -42.92
CA ALA A 673 -13.77 15.62 -42.27
C ALA A 673 -12.52 16.46 -42.63
N THR A 674 -11.49 15.87 -43.26
CA THR A 674 -10.18 16.54 -43.53
C THR A 674 -9.88 16.75 -45.02
N GLY A 675 -10.91 17.04 -45.82
CA GLY A 675 -10.84 17.43 -47.24
C GLY A 675 -10.12 18.77 -47.53
N ARG A 676 -8.88 18.94 -47.07
CA ARG A 676 -8.01 20.09 -47.35
C ARG A 676 -6.50 19.81 -47.39
N HIS A 677 -6.06 18.56 -47.36
CA HIS A 677 -4.67 18.23 -47.70
C HIS A 677 -4.47 18.20 -49.22
N ARG A 678 -3.48 18.97 -49.71
CA ARG A 678 -3.10 18.98 -51.14
C ARG A 678 -2.37 17.68 -51.49
N VAL A 679 -3.02 16.81 -52.26
CA VAL A 679 -2.32 15.73 -52.97
C VAL A 679 -1.40 16.35 -54.02
N PHE A 680 -0.11 16.41 -53.73
CA PHE A 680 0.91 16.67 -54.75
C PHE A 680 1.03 15.43 -55.65
N ARG A 681 0.41 15.47 -56.83
CA ARG A 681 0.67 14.47 -57.89
C ARG A 681 2.13 14.56 -58.31
N HIS A 682 2.84 13.44 -58.28
CA HIS A 682 4.09 13.31 -59.01
C HIS A 682 3.79 13.45 -60.51
N ALA A 683 4.48 14.37 -61.18
CA ALA A 683 4.48 14.43 -62.64
C ALA A 683 5.56 13.48 -63.17
N ALA A 684 5.15 12.31 -63.65
CA ALA A 684 5.94 11.56 -64.62
C ALA A 684 5.72 12.20 -66.01
N GLY A 685 6.79 12.52 -66.72
CA GLY A 685 6.74 12.96 -68.11
C GLY A 685 6.75 11.77 -69.08
N LEU A 686 6.48 12.07 -70.37
CA LEU A 686 6.32 11.10 -71.47
C LEU A 686 5.01 10.28 -71.38
N GLY A 687 4.14 10.23 -72.39
CA GLY A 687 4.14 10.96 -73.65
C GLY A 687 2.91 10.62 -74.53
N THR A 688 2.65 11.45 -75.54
CA THR A 688 1.84 11.17 -76.76
C THR A 688 0.42 10.57 -76.65
N ASP A 689 -0.54 11.37 -77.15
CA ASP A 689 -1.51 11.03 -78.20
C ASP A 689 -3.05 10.85 -77.99
N SER A 690 -3.75 11.36 -79.01
CA SER A 690 -5.11 11.09 -79.52
C SER A 690 -6.29 10.72 -78.60
N ARG A 691 -7.14 11.72 -78.34
CA ARG A 691 -8.55 11.85 -78.82
C ARG A 691 -9.44 10.58 -79.04
N ARG A 692 -10.69 10.70 -78.52
CA ARG A 692 -12.06 10.46 -79.14
C ARG A 692 -12.93 9.27 -78.69
N LEU A 693 -14.26 9.52 -78.78
CA LEU A 693 -15.46 8.66 -78.65
C LEU A 693 -15.84 8.27 -77.19
N ALA A 694 -17.07 8.37 -76.65
CA ALA A 694 -18.49 8.28 -77.12
C ALA A 694 -19.09 6.86 -76.96
N ALA A 695 -20.34 6.62 -76.52
CA ALA A 695 -21.46 7.48 -76.05
C ALA A 695 -22.50 6.70 -75.16
N ASP A 696 -23.48 7.41 -74.58
CA ASP A 696 -24.91 7.11 -74.27
C ASP A 696 -25.38 5.65 -73.92
N ALA A 697 -26.11 5.31 -72.83
CA ALA A 697 -27.41 5.76 -72.24
C ALA A 697 -28.68 5.09 -72.91
N PRO A 698 -29.96 5.17 -72.43
CA PRO A 698 -30.56 5.50 -71.09
C PRO A 698 -31.84 4.68 -70.61
N ALA A 699 -32.16 4.76 -69.28
CA ALA A 699 -33.49 4.98 -68.61
C ALA A 699 -34.77 4.07 -68.76
N VAL A 700 -35.89 4.53 -68.12
CA VAL A 700 -37.33 4.06 -68.04
C VAL A 700 -37.68 3.06 -66.90
N ASP A 701 -38.75 3.13 -66.07
CA ASP A 701 -39.71 4.16 -65.53
C ASP A 701 -40.23 3.66 -64.13
N ARG A 702 -40.68 4.43 -63.11
CA ARG A 702 -41.98 5.13 -62.83
C ARG A 702 -43.27 4.27 -62.89
N THR A 703 -44.36 4.52 -62.13
CA THR A 703 -44.91 5.75 -61.47
C THR A 703 -45.44 5.50 -60.01
N ASP A 704 -46.39 6.28 -59.46
CA ASP A 704 -46.17 7.48 -58.60
C ASP A 704 -47.42 7.84 -57.72
N GLY A 705 -47.22 8.27 -56.46
CA GLY A 705 -48.17 9.11 -55.66
C GLY A 705 -49.09 8.45 -54.59
N PRO A 706 -49.86 9.23 -53.77
CA PRO A 706 -49.88 10.72 -53.63
C PRO A 706 -49.92 11.29 -52.16
N SER A 707 -49.72 12.62 -52.02
CA SER A 707 -50.25 13.62 -51.03
C SER A 707 -50.72 13.23 -49.60
N ALA A 708 -50.57 14.01 -48.52
CA ALA A 708 -49.98 15.34 -48.18
C ALA A 708 -50.13 15.54 -46.63
N GLY A 709 -49.74 16.62 -45.90
CA GLY A 709 -49.05 17.90 -46.17
C GLY A 709 -49.22 18.91 -44.99
N GLY A 710 -48.42 19.99 -44.93
CA GLY A 710 -48.46 21.06 -43.90
C GLY A 710 -47.41 20.90 -42.77
N ALA A 711 -46.30 21.64 -42.63
CA ALA A 711 -45.92 23.07 -42.82
C ALA A 711 -46.25 23.99 -41.62
N PRO A 712 -45.54 25.12 -41.37
CA PRO A 712 -44.33 25.70 -42.02
C PRO A 712 -43.06 25.65 -41.11
N VAL A 713 -41.81 25.58 -41.59
CA VAL A 713 -40.98 26.55 -42.37
C VAL A 713 -40.58 27.81 -41.59
N ARG A 714 -39.26 28.11 -41.52
CA ARG A 714 -38.72 29.41 -41.07
C ARG A 714 -37.58 29.90 -41.99
N THR A 715 -37.97 30.73 -42.94
CA THR A 715 -37.15 31.55 -43.87
C THR A 715 -36.70 32.87 -43.18
N ALA A 716 -35.81 33.72 -43.71
CA ALA A 716 -34.84 33.67 -44.83
C ALA A 716 -33.73 34.74 -44.60
N SER A 717 -32.83 34.94 -45.59
CA SER A 717 -31.70 35.87 -45.55
C SER A 717 -31.98 37.25 -46.19
N ARG A 718 -31.22 38.30 -45.79
CA ARG A 718 -30.37 39.15 -46.70
C ARG A 718 -29.78 40.46 -46.09
N ARG A 719 -28.45 40.58 -46.22
CA ARG A 719 -27.66 41.73 -46.78
C ARG A 719 -27.57 43.10 -46.03
N LEU A 720 -26.49 43.85 -46.38
CA LEU A 720 -26.17 45.28 -46.14
C LEU A 720 -25.59 45.62 -44.74
N GLU A 721 -24.61 46.53 -44.56
CA GLU A 721 -23.53 47.05 -45.44
C GLU A 721 -22.42 47.77 -44.60
N ARG A 722 -21.28 48.11 -45.23
CA ARG A 722 -20.30 49.19 -44.90
C ARG A 722 -19.42 49.19 -43.62
N ASN A 723 -18.11 49.28 -43.90
CA ASN A 723 -17.06 50.19 -43.39
C ASN A 723 -16.92 50.55 -41.88
N GLY A 724 -15.67 50.56 -41.38
CA GLY A 724 -15.25 51.43 -40.27
C GLY A 724 -14.07 50.91 -39.44
N SER A 725 -12.90 51.55 -39.53
CA SER A 725 -11.70 51.31 -38.71
C SER A 725 -10.92 52.64 -38.60
N PRO A 726 -9.87 52.78 -37.75
CA PRO A 726 -9.68 52.36 -36.35
C PRO A 726 -9.13 53.54 -35.47
N GLY A 727 -8.77 53.28 -34.20
CA GLY A 727 -7.99 54.21 -33.32
C GLY A 727 -7.93 53.66 -31.89
N LEU A 728 -6.76 53.42 -31.26
CA LEU A 728 -5.78 54.35 -30.64
C LEU A 728 -6.37 55.22 -29.50
N ALA A 729 -5.66 55.50 -28.39
CA ALA A 729 -4.50 54.86 -27.73
C ALA A 729 -4.30 55.52 -26.33
N ASP A 730 -3.50 54.89 -25.45
CA ASP A 730 -2.91 55.46 -24.21
C ASP A 730 -3.89 55.97 -23.12
N GLY A 731 -3.51 56.13 -21.85
CA GLY A 731 -2.28 55.73 -21.15
C GLY A 731 -2.10 56.53 -19.84
N LEU A 732 -1.31 56.00 -18.88
CA LEU A 732 -0.84 56.69 -17.65
C LEU A 732 -1.97 57.08 -16.65
N SER A 733 -1.73 57.39 -15.36
CA SER A 733 -0.61 57.18 -14.42
C SER A 733 -1.10 57.37 -12.96
N ALA A 734 -0.22 57.12 -11.97
CA ALA A 734 -0.15 57.67 -10.60
C ALA A 734 -1.45 58.23 -9.93
N SER A 735 -1.97 57.70 -8.81
CA SER A 735 -1.36 57.51 -7.47
C SER A 735 -1.02 58.79 -6.69
N SER A 736 -1.88 59.17 -5.74
CA SER A 736 -1.50 59.71 -4.41
C SER A 736 -2.69 59.68 -3.44
N ASP A 737 -2.38 59.86 -2.15
CA ASP A 737 -3.25 60.29 -1.02
C ASP A 737 -4.45 59.37 -0.63
N ALA A 738 -4.66 58.96 0.64
CA ALA A 738 -4.67 59.68 1.92
C ALA A 738 -5.86 60.66 2.05
N ASP A 739 -6.61 60.75 3.16
CA ASP A 739 -6.32 60.31 4.53
C ASP A 739 -7.59 59.91 5.35
N ARG A 740 -7.36 59.47 6.59
CA ARG A 740 -8.23 59.29 7.78
C ARG A 740 -9.73 59.69 7.79
N ASN A 741 -10.54 58.65 8.02
CA ASN A 741 -11.25 58.36 9.31
C ASN A 741 -12.57 59.10 9.70
N ALA A 742 -13.48 58.31 10.32
CA ALA A 742 -14.76 58.66 10.99
C ALA A 742 -15.90 59.27 10.12
N GLY A 743 -17.21 59.10 10.42
CA GLY A 743 -17.89 58.23 11.39
C GLY A 743 -19.31 58.73 11.77
N ARG A 744 -20.26 57.82 12.09
CA ARG A 744 -21.72 58.03 12.41
C ARG A 744 -22.65 58.28 11.18
N ALA A 745 -23.99 58.10 11.21
CA ALA A 745 -24.92 57.19 11.93
C ALA A 745 -26.39 57.34 11.40
N ALA A 746 -27.33 56.45 11.83
CA ALA A 746 -28.80 56.38 11.59
C ALA A 746 -29.26 55.74 10.24
N ILE A 747 -30.24 54.80 10.10
CA ILE A 747 -31.56 54.49 10.76
C ILE A 747 -32.69 55.42 10.24
N PRO A 748 -33.92 54.97 9.82
CA PRO A 748 -34.62 53.67 10.05
C PRO A 748 -35.25 52.93 8.82
N GLU A 749 -35.96 51.83 9.14
CA GLU A 749 -36.89 50.94 8.38
C GLU A 749 -38.23 51.64 7.95
N PRO A 750 -39.19 51.04 7.16
CA PRO A 750 -39.87 49.75 7.45
C PRO A 750 -40.37 48.81 6.32
N ARG A 751 -40.47 47.50 6.66
CA ARG A 751 -41.41 46.40 6.26
C ARG A 751 -42.27 46.41 4.96
N PHE A 752 -42.34 45.25 4.27
CA PHE A 752 -43.58 44.48 3.97
C PHE A 752 -43.29 43.02 3.48
N VAL A 753 -44.29 42.11 3.44
CA VAL A 753 -44.21 40.68 3.04
C VAL A 753 -45.55 40.22 2.40
N PRO A 754 -45.63 39.26 1.42
CA PRO A 754 -46.41 38.02 1.66
C PRO A 754 -46.14 36.72 0.79
N TYR A 755 -46.08 35.56 1.46
CA TYR A 755 -46.84 34.28 1.22
C TYR A 755 -46.69 33.25 0.05
N LEU A 756 -47.39 32.11 0.30
CA LEU A 756 -47.69 30.86 -0.45
C LEU A 756 -46.72 29.68 -0.22
N PHE A 757 -47.11 28.39 -0.06
CA PHE A 757 -48.40 27.68 0.14
C PHE A 757 -48.14 26.31 0.89
N GLU A 758 -49.19 25.58 1.31
CA GLU A 758 -49.20 24.22 1.95
C GLU A 758 -50.32 23.31 1.31
N PRO A 759 -50.70 22.06 1.73
CA PRO A 759 -50.50 21.27 2.97
C PRO A 759 -49.68 19.96 2.70
N TRP A 760 -49.83 18.71 3.22
CA TRP A 760 -50.84 17.88 3.96
C TRP A 760 -50.15 16.56 4.45
N ALA A 761 -50.66 15.60 5.25
CA ALA A 761 -51.68 15.43 6.34
C ALA A 761 -51.64 13.90 6.77
N SER A 762 -52.18 13.33 7.88
CA SER A 762 -52.66 13.79 9.21
C SER A 762 -53.14 12.59 10.10
N VAL A 763 -52.94 12.62 11.45
CA VAL A 763 -53.89 12.14 12.53
C VAL A 763 -54.11 10.60 12.72
N PRO A 764 -54.50 10.01 13.92
CA PRO A 764 -54.68 10.46 15.33
C PRO A 764 -53.97 9.63 16.47
N GLU A 765 -54.28 10.02 17.73
CA GLU A 765 -54.06 9.44 19.10
C GLU A 765 -55.07 8.28 19.47
N PRO A 766 -55.39 7.78 20.73
CA PRO A 766 -55.35 8.42 22.09
C PRO A 766 -55.20 7.58 23.45
N THR A 767 -55.05 8.27 24.59
CA THR A 767 -55.54 7.97 26.00
C THR A 767 -54.98 6.78 26.86
N ASN A 768 -55.14 6.63 28.21
CA ASN A 768 -56.02 7.30 29.22
C ASN A 768 -55.53 7.32 30.73
N ARG A 769 -56.23 8.16 31.54
CA ARG A 769 -56.46 8.39 33.02
C ARG A 769 -56.21 7.28 34.11
N ALA A 770 -56.27 7.48 35.46
CA ALA A 770 -56.17 8.65 36.40
C ALA A 770 -56.08 8.23 37.95
N PRO A 771 -56.75 8.82 39.00
CA PRO A 771 -56.11 9.72 40.00
C PRO A 771 -56.47 9.61 41.53
N GLY A 772 -55.88 10.49 42.39
CA GLY A 772 -56.48 11.03 43.65
C GLY A 772 -55.51 11.25 44.85
N SER A 773 -55.71 12.18 45.82
CA SER A 773 -56.48 13.47 45.88
C SER A 773 -56.14 14.33 47.14
N GLY A 774 -56.31 15.67 47.06
CA GLY A 774 -56.36 16.65 48.19
C GLY A 774 -55.01 17.25 48.71
N ASN A 775 -54.89 18.50 49.17
CA ASN A 775 -55.77 19.69 49.14
C ASN A 775 -54.94 21.00 49.37
N GLY A 776 -55.26 22.13 48.68
CA GLY A 776 -54.67 23.47 48.96
C GLY A 776 -54.29 24.35 47.73
N PRO A 777 -54.96 25.52 47.49
CA PRO A 777 -54.73 26.40 46.32
C PRO A 777 -54.46 27.90 46.71
N PRO A 778 -54.42 28.93 45.80
CA PRO A 778 -54.49 28.95 44.33
C PRO A 778 -53.41 29.83 43.60
N ALA A 779 -53.54 29.94 42.25
CA ALA A 779 -53.25 31.11 41.36
C ALA A 779 -52.05 31.10 40.35
N PHE A 780 -52.43 31.14 39.06
CA PHE A 780 -51.82 31.85 37.90
C PHE A 780 -50.30 31.81 37.58
N GLY A 781 -49.87 30.65 37.09
CA GLY A 781 -49.36 30.44 35.72
C GLY A 781 -48.50 31.48 34.97
N SER A 782 -47.25 31.10 34.67
CA SER A 782 -46.67 31.20 33.31
C SER A 782 -45.63 30.09 33.09
N THR A 783 -45.54 29.53 31.87
CA THR A 783 -44.74 28.33 31.57
C THR A 783 -43.79 28.51 30.39
N HIS A 784 -42.51 28.76 30.68
CA HIS A 784 -41.45 28.60 29.66
C HIS A 784 -41.18 27.12 29.35
N PRO A 785 -40.93 26.74 28.09
CA PRO A 785 -40.73 25.35 27.70
C PRO A 785 -39.36 24.81 28.16
N ARG A 786 -39.37 23.71 28.91
CA ARG A 786 -38.18 22.91 29.25
C ARG A 786 -37.53 22.32 27.98
N ARG A 787 -36.62 23.06 27.33
CA ARG A 787 -35.70 22.49 26.34
C ARG A 787 -34.78 21.46 27.02
N ARG A 788 -35.04 20.16 26.80
CA ARG A 788 -34.14 19.07 27.21
C ARG A 788 -32.74 19.30 26.62
N SER A 789 -31.71 19.35 27.47
CA SER A 789 -30.30 19.56 27.12
C SER A 789 -29.62 18.34 26.46
N ALA A 790 -30.33 17.67 25.56
CA ALA A 790 -29.97 16.36 25.01
C ALA A 790 -29.04 16.41 23.78
N ARG A 791 -27.97 17.25 23.79
CA ARG A 791 -27.07 17.40 22.62
C ARG A 791 -25.56 17.56 22.88
N VAL A 792 -25.05 17.32 24.09
CA VAL A 792 -23.59 17.39 24.37
C VAL A 792 -22.88 16.02 24.39
N HIS A 793 -23.47 14.98 25.00
CA HIS A 793 -22.77 13.70 25.22
C HIS A 793 -22.35 12.91 23.96
N ARG A 794 -22.89 13.20 22.76
CA ARG A 794 -22.59 12.44 21.53
C ARG A 794 -21.19 12.69 20.95
N SER A 795 -20.48 13.75 21.35
CA SER A 795 -19.11 14.04 20.88
C SER A 795 -18.05 13.21 21.62
N ARG A 796 -18.10 13.19 22.96
CA ARG A 796 -17.12 12.53 23.83
C ARG A 796 -16.97 11.03 23.54
N ASN A 797 -18.07 10.30 23.38
CA ASN A 797 -18.00 8.87 23.05
C ASN A 797 -17.42 8.63 21.65
N ARG A 798 -17.70 9.49 20.66
CA ARG A 798 -17.06 9.42 19.33
C ARG A 798 -15.56 9.74 19.38
N ARG A 799 -15.11 10.61 20.29
CA ARG A 799 -13.68 10.93 20.47
C ARG A 799 -12.92 9.81 21.17
N ILE A 800 -13.43 9.29 22.29
CA ILE A 800 -12.85 8.12 22.98
C ILE A 800 -12.82 6.91 22.04
N ALA A 801 -13.90 6.67 21.28
CA ALA A 801 -13.92 5.63 20.26
C ALA A 801 -12.87 5.85 19.16
N ARG A 802 -12.58 7.08 18.72
CA ARG A 802 -11.49 7.38 17.77
C ARG A 802 -10.11 7.08 18.36
N THR A 803 -9.83 7.50 19.59
CA THR A 803 -8.52 7.23 20.22
C THR A 803 -8.32 5.72 20.46
N LEU A 804 -9.37 5.02 20.90
CA LEU A 804 -9.35 3.56 21.02
C LEU A 804 -9.23 2.87 19.65
N LEU A 805 -9.90 3.37 18.61
CA LEU A 805 -9.75 2.87 17.24
C LEU A 805 -8.31 3.02 16.77
N VAL A 806 -7.67 4.19 16.96
CA VAL A 806 -6.28 4.44 16.54
C VAL A 806 -5.26 3.61 17.33
N LEU A 807 -5.54 3.27 18.59
CA LEU A 807 -4.71 2.37 19.39
C LEU A 807 -4.94 0.88 19.06
N ALA A 808 -6.18 0.49 18.72
CA ALA A 808 -6.52 -0.85 18.28
C ALA A 808 -6.16 -1.11 16.81
N LEU A 809 -6.03 -0.07 15.98
CA LEU A 809 -5.77 -0.18 14.55
C LEU A 809 -4.42 -0.87 14.26
N PRO A 810 -3.27 -0.54 14.91
CA PRO A 810 -2.06 -1.36 14.82
C PRO A 810 -2.26 -2.79 15.32
N LEU A 811 -3.01 -2.96 16.42
CA LEU A 811 -3.27 -4.27 17.03
C LEU A 811 -4.10 -5.20 16.13
N LEU A 812 -4.84 -4.63 15.17
CA LEU A 812 -5.69 -5.36 14.22
C LEU A 812 -5.06 -5.41 12.82
N LEU A 813 -4.42 -4.34 12.34
CA LEU A 813 -3.70 -4.30 11.06
C LEU A 813 -2.43 -5.16 11.05
N VAL A 814 -1.75 -5.37 12.17
CA VAL A 814 -0.59 -6.28 12.22
C VAL A 814 -1.00 -7.73 11.96
N PRO A 815 -1.96 -8.34 12.69
CA PRO A 815 -2.38 -9.71 12.39
C PRO A 815 -3.13 -9.84 11.06
N VAL A 816 -3.97 -8.86 10.66
CA VAL A 816 -4.63 -8.87 9.34
C VAL A 816 -3.61 -8.71 8.22
N GLY A 817 -2.61 -7.83 8.37
CA GLY A 817 -1.53 -7.65 7.41
C GLY A 817 -0.63 -8.87 7.29
N ALA A 818 -0.31 -9.54 8.41
CA ALA A 818 0.43 -10.80 8.41
C ALA A 818 -0.36 -11.94 7.76
N TYR A 819 -1.66 -12.06 8.03
CA TYR A 819 -2.55 -13.02 7.38
C TYR A 819 -2.62 -12.77 5.86
N LEU A 820 -2.88 -11.52 5.44
CA LEU A 820 -2.95 -11.16 4.03
C LEU A 820 -1.62 -11.39 3.32
N TRP A 821 -0.49 -11.01 3.93
CA TRP A 821 0.84 -11.29 3.38
C TRP A 821 1.07 -12.80 3.19
N ALA A 822 0.81 -13.61 4.22
CA ALA A 822 0.97 -15.05 4.16
C ALA A 822 0.07 -15.71 3.09
N ASP A 823 -1.18 -15.25 2.94
CA ASP A 823 -2.10 -15.75 1.90
C ASP A 823 -1.70 -15.29 0.50
N PHE A 824 -1.20 -14.05 0.36
CA PHE A 824 -0.66 -13.57 -0.91
C PHE A 824 0.59 -14.36 -1.35
N THR A 825 1.44 -14.80 -0.41
CA THR A 825 2.64 -15.60 -0.66
C THR A 825 2.34 -17.03 -1.16
N LEU A 826 1.28 -17.69 -0.69
CA LEU A 826 0.94 -19.08 -1.02
C LEU A 826 0.96 -19.38 -2.53
N ASN A 827 1.72 -20.40 -2.96
CA ASN A 827 1.83 -20.69 -4.38
C ASN A 827 0.65 -21.52 -4.92
N ARG A 828 -0.48 -20.83 -5.15
CA ARG A 828 -1.64 -21.38 -5.88
C ARG A 828 -1.29 -21.49 -7.36
N GLU A 829 -1.13 -22.71 -7.84
CA GLU A 829 -0.83 -23.02 -9.26
C GLU A 829 -1.69 -24.15 -9.84
N VAL A 830 -2.38 -24.94 -9.01
CA VAL A 830 -3.15 -26.12 -9.44
C VAL A 830 -4.63 -25.76 -9.59
N ASP A 831 -5.21 -25.93 -10.77
CA ASP A 831 -6.65 -25.72 -10.98
C ASP A 831 -7.42 -27.05 -10.97
N LEU A 832 -8.07 -27.33 -9.84
CA LEU A 832 -8.93 -28.50 -9.67
C LEU A 832 -10.29 -28.35 -10.40
N GLY A 833 -10.55 -27.20 -11.03
CA GLY A 833 -11.70 -26.91 -11.91
C GLY A 833 -11.50 -27.36 -13.36
N GLU A 834 -10.26 -27.37 -13.88
CA GLU A 834 -9.97 -27.91 -15.22
C GLU A 834 -10.05 -29.45 -15.29
N VAL A 835 -10.01 -30.11 -14.13
CA VAL A 835 -10.19 -31.57 -13.99
C VAL A 835 -11.64 -31.93 -14.37
N GLY A 836 -11.89 -32.29 -15.63
CA GLY A 836 -13.22 -32.37 -16.25
C GLY A 836 -14.33 -33.16 -15.51
N ILE A 837 -14.49 -34.46 -15.77
CA ILE A 837 -15.52 -35.26 -15.10
C ILE A 837 -14.97 -35.79 -13.77
N ARG A 838 -15.41 -35.18 -12.67
CA ARG A 838 -15.04 -35.53 -11.29
C ARG A 838 -16.15 -36.35 -10.61
N PRO A 839 -15.81 -37.19 -9.61
CA PRO A 839 -16.81 -37.82 -8.76
C PRO A 839 -17.63 -36.78 -7.97
N PRO A 840 -18.82 -37.15 -7.49
CA PRO A 840 -19.59 -36.30 -6.56
C PRO A 840 -18.81 -36.09 -5.25
N GLU A 841 -19.11 -34.99 -4.58
CA GLU A 841 -18.56 -34.67 -3.26
C GLU A 841 -18.90 -35.77 -2.25
N GLY A 842 -17.92 -36.11 -1.41
CA GLY A 842 -18.09 -37.08 -0.34
C GLY A 842 -18.72 -36.47 0.91
N ARG A 843 -18.76 -37.26 1.98
CA ARG A 843 -18.83 -36.73 3.35
C ARG A 843 -17.41 -36.63 3.89
N GLY A 844 -17.13 -35.60 4.68
CA GLY A 844 -15.76 -35.25 5.08
C GLY A 844 -14.98 -34.52 3.96
N THR A 845 -13.71 -34.23 4.23
CA THR A 845 -12.79 -33.47 3.36
C THR A 845 -11.52 -34.27 3.10
N ASN A 846 -11.02 -34.22 1.88
CA ASN A 846 -9.95 -35.07 1.37
C ASN A 846 -8.81 -34.21 0.82
N TYR A 847 -7.69 -34.18 1.54
CA TYR A 847 -6.48 -33.46 1.14
C TYR A 847 -5.50 -34.45 0.47
N LEU A 848 -5.02 -34.15 -0.73
CA LEU A 848 -3.95 -34.91 -1.37
C LEU A 848 -2.61 -34.20 -1.16
N ILE A 849 -1.76 -34.81 -0.34
CA ILE A 849 -0.40 -34.35 -0.01
C ILE A 849 0.60 -35.10 -0.89
N VAL A 850 1.47 -34.37 -1.60
CA VAL A 850 2.38 -34.91 -2.61
C VAL A 850 3.82 -34.48 -2.36
N GLY A 851 4.76 -35.44 -2.46
CA GLY A 851 6.19 -35.18 -2.46
C GLY A 851 6.79 -35.39 -3.84
N SER A 852 7.36 -34.33 -4.43
CA SER A 852 7.97 -34.39 -5.77
C SER A 852 9.50 -34.35 -5.75
N ASP A 853 10.12 -35.01 -6.73
CA ASP A 853 11.54 -34.89 -7.11
C ASP A 853 11.79 -33.57 -7.88
N SER A 854 11.00 -32.52 -7.64
CA SER A 854 11.27 -31.19 -8.16
C SER A 854 12.53 -30.62 -7.50
N ARG A 855 13.55 -30.35 -8.33
CA ARG A 855 14.89 -29.90 -7.92
C ARG A 855 15.05 -28.38 -8.02
N GLU A 856 13.92 -27.69 -8.04
CA GLU A 856 13.80 -26.27 -8.32
C GLU A 856 14.06 -25.45 -7.04
N GLY A 857 15.04 -24.53 -7.09
CA GLY A 857 15.56 -23.85 -5.91
C GLY A 857 16.70 -24.59 -5.17
N LEU A 858 17.12 -25.78 -5.61
CA LEU A 858 18.39 -26.39 -5.17
C LEU A 858 19.57 -25.78 -5.94
N THR A 859 20.58 -25.30 -5.22
CA THR A 859 21.86 -24.85 -5.81
C THR A 859 22.63 -26.03 -6.42
N GLU A 860 23.55 -25.79 -7.35
CA GLU A 860 24.39 -26.88 -7.90
C GLU A 860 25.15 -27.65 -6.83
N ALA A 861 25.71 -26.95 -5.83
CA ALA A 861 26.40 -27.59 -4.72
C ALA A 861 25.48 -28.53 -3.93
N ALA A 862 24.22 -28.13 -3.71
CA ALA A 862 23.21 -28.99 -3.09
C ALA A 862 22.83 -30.17 -3.99
N ARG A 863 22.61 -29.97 -5.30
CA ARG A 863 22.31 -31.05 -6.27
C ARG A 863 23.41 -32.12 -6.31
N ARG A 864 24.69 -31.70 -6.32
CA ARG A 864 25.86 -32.59 -6.24
C ARG A 864 25.89 -33.35 -4.90
N LYS A 865 25.68 -32.66 -3.76
CA LYS A 865 25.68 -33.28 -2.42
C LYS A 865 24.53 -34.28 -2.21
N LEU A 866 23.36 -34.02 -2.80
CA LEU A 866 22.13 -34.82 -2.65
C LEU A 866 21.99 -35.96 -3.67
N HIS A 867 23.04 -36.22 -4.46
CA HIS A 867 23.16 -37.34 -5.41
C HIS A 867 21.98 -37.44 -6.41
N THR A 868 21.43 -36.31 -6.85
CA THR A 868 20.12 -36.28 -7.56
C THR A 868 20.14 -36.58 -9.07
N GLY A 869 21.32 -36.78 -9.67
CA GLY A 869 21.45 -36.94 -11.12
C GLY A 869 21.08 -35.68 -11.93
N SER A 870 21.02 -35.83 -13.26
CA SER A 870 20.94 -34.73 -14.25
C SER A 870 19.67 -34.69 -15.10
N PHE A 871 18.67 -35.54 -14.82
CA PHE A 871 17.46 -35.66 -15.67
C PHE A 871 16.46 -34.52 -15.41
N ALA A 872 15.84 -33.99 -16.48
CA ALA A 872 15.10 -32.72 -16.46
C ALA A 872 13.58 -32.79 -16.13
N GLY A 873 13.01 -33.99 -15.94
CA GLY A 873 11.58 -34.17 -15.63
C GLY A 873 11.30 -34.42 -14.15
N SER A 874 10.29 -33.74 -13.59
CA SER A 874 9.78 -33.96 -12.23
C SER A 874 8.97 -35.25 -12.13
N ARG A 875 9.07 -35.94 -10.99
CA ARG A 875 8.30 -37.16 -10.67
C ARG A 875 7.77 -37.07 -9.25
N THR A 876 6.63 -37.69 -9.00
CA THR A 876 6.07 -37.82 -7.65
C THR A 876 6.51 -39.13 -7.01
N ASP A 877 7.10 -39.01 -5.82
CA ASP A 877 7.80 -40.11 -5.14
C ASP A 877 7.16 -40.44 -3.77
N SER A 878 6.25 -39.58 -3.28
CA SER A 878 5.33 -39.85 -2.16
C SER A 878 3.97 -39.22 -2.45
N MET A 879 2.89 -39.90 -2.04
CA MET A 879 1.49 -39.51 -2.24
C MET A 879 0.67 -39.98 -1.05
N ILE A 880 0.01 -39.04 -0.37
CA ILE A 880 -0.73 -39.30 0.87
C ILE A 880 -2.10 -38.65 0.76
N LEU A 881 -3.16 -39.46 0.85
CA LEU A 881 -4.53 -38.98 0.94
C LEU A 881 -4.93 -38.88 2.42
N LEU A 882 -5.19 -37.65 2.89
CA LEU A 882 -5.59 -37.36 4.25
C LEU A 882 -7.08 -37.01 4.27
N HIS A 883 -7.88 -37.89 4.88
CA HIS A 883 -9.33 -37.72 5.00
C HIS A 883 -9.71 -37.27 6.41
N THR A 884 -10.55 -36.23 6.52
CA THR A 884 -11.12 -35.72 7.78
C THR A 884 -12.65 -35.72 7.75
N GLY A 885 -13.28 -36.43 8.68
CA GLY A 885 -14.74 -36.49 8.81
C GLY A 885 -15.22 -36.54 10.26
N ALA A 886 -16.53 -36.72 10.44
CA ALA A 886 -17.17 -36.93 11.74
C ALA A 886 -16.66 -38.20 12.44
N HIS A 887 -16.17 -39.19 11.68
CA HIS A 887 -15.57 -40.41 12.23
C HIS A 887 -14.04 -40.33 12.40
N GLY A 888 -13.48 -39.11 12.39
CA GLY A 888 -12.09 -38.82 12.73
C GLY A 888 -11.21 -38.56 11.51
N THR A 889 -9.90 -38.75 11.67
CA THR A 889 -8.92 -38.53 10.59
C THR A 889 -8.23 -39.84 10.21
N THR A 890 -8.17 -40.12 8.90
CA THR A 890 -7.47 -41.27 8.33
C THR A 890 -6.47 -40.81 7.27
N MET A 891 -5.22 -41.26 7.39
CA MET A 891 -4.15 -41.04 6.41
C MET A 891 -3.90 -42.33 5.63
N VAL A 892 -4.12 -42.28 4.32
CA VAL A 892 -3.90 -43.39 3.37
C VAL A 892 -2.69 -43.08 2.50
N SER A 893 -1.66 -43.91 2.58
CA SER A 893 -0.47 -43.78 1.72
C SER A 893 -0.73 -44.50 0.39
N LEU A 894 -0.60 -43.79 -0.73
CA LEU A 894 -0.78 -44.32 -2.08
C LEU A 894 0.60 -44.71 -2.66
N PRO A 895 0.87 -46.00 -2.92
CA PRO A 895 2.16 -46.40 -3.50
C PRO A 895 2.36 -45.76 -4.89
N ARG A 896 3.47 -45.05 -5.11
CA ARG A 896 3.79 -44.36 -6.38
C ARG A 896 3.82 -45.31 -7.59
N ASP A 897 4.19 -46.58 -7.36
CA ASP A 897 4.27 -47.66 -8.35
C ASP A 897 2.94 -48.43 -8.51
N SER A 898 1.83 -47.94 -7.92
CA SER A 898 0.49 -48.54 -8.05
C SER A 898 0.07 -48.65 -9.51
N TRP A 899 -0.36 -49.83 -9.94
CA TRP A 899 -0.77 -50.14 -11.30
C TRP A 899 -2.22 -49.71 -11.53
N VAL A 900 -2.42 -48.46 -11.97
CA VAL A 900 -3.73 -47.79 -12.09
C VAL A 900 -4.10 -47.53 -13.54
N THR A 901 -5.36 -47.17 -13.81
CA THR A 901 -5.80 -46.68 -15.12
C THR A 901 -5.64 -45.16 -15.17
N ILE A 902 -4.71 -44.66 -15.98
CA ILE A 902 -4.65 -43.23 -16.29
C ILE A 902 -5.77 -42.94 -17.30
N PRO A 903 -6.68 -41.98 -17.03
CA PRO A 903 -7.79 -41.65 -17.93
C PRO A 903 -7.30 -41.02 -19.24
N ARG A 904 -8.19 -40.93 -20.24
CA ARG A 904 -7.88 -40.27 -21.52
C ARG A 904 -7.56 -38.80 -21.26
N THR A 905 -6.35 -38.38 -21.59
CA THR A 905 -5.80 -37.05 -21.30
C THR A 905 -5.25 -36.40 -22.56
N LEU A 906 -4.99 -35.10 -22.53
CA LEU A 906 -4.19 -34.38 -23.53
C LEU A 906 -2.77 -34.28 -22.99
N ARG A 907 -1.75 -34.73 -23.72
CA ARG A 907 -0.36 -34.52 -23.28
C ARG A 907 0.00 -33.05 -23.48
N PRO A 908 0.27 -32.25 -22.42
CA PRO A 908 0.38 -30.80 -22.56
C PRO A 908 1.50 -30.38 -23.52
N GLU A 909 2.67 -31.03 -23.43
CA GLU A 909 3.85 -30.79 -24.29
C GLU A 909 3.64 -31.04 -25.80
N THR A 910 2.49 -31.59 -26.23
CA THR A 910 2.29 -32.03 -27.64
C THR A 910 0.88 -31.89 -28.21
N GLY A 911 -0.10 -31.41 -27.43
CA GLY A 911 -1.52 -31.33 -27.80
C GLY A 911 -2.24 -32.69 -28.04
N LYS A 912 -1.50 -33.79 -28.23
CA LYS A 912 -2.05 -35.09 -28.61
C LYS A 912 -2.83 -35.75 -27.48
N SER A 913 -4.04 -36.21 -27.79
CA SER A 913 -4.83 -37.03 -26.86
C SER A 913 -4.20 -38.41 -26.71
N LEU A 914 -3.80 -38.73 -25.48
CA LEU A 914 -3.38 -40.07 -25.08
C LEU A 914 -4.63 -40.89 -24.73
N PRO A 915 -4.84 -42.08 -25.31
CA PRO A 915 -5.92 -42.96 -24.90
C PRO A 915 -5.74 -43.40 -23.44
N ALA A 916 -6.85 -43.70 -22.77
CA ALA A 916 -6.80 -44.25 -21.41
C ALA A 916 -5.97 -45.54 -21.40
N SER A 917 -5.03 -45.67 -20.47
CA SER A 917 -4.08 -46.78 -20.43
C SER A 917 -3.63 -47.08 -19.01
N ARG A 918 -3.15 -48.30 -18.76
CA ARG A 918 -2.59 -48.66 -17.45
C ARG A 918 -1.12 -48.28 -17.35
N ASP A 919 -0.76 -47.70 -16.22
CA ASP A 919 0.60 -47.31 -15.87
C ASP A 919 0.76 -47.24 -14.35
N LYS A 920 1.97 -46.91 -13.90
CA LYS A 920 2.27 -46.53 -12.53
C LYS A 920 1.63 -45.18 -12.19
N LEU A 921 1.13 -45.03 -10.98
CA LEU A 921 0.45 -43.81 -10.54
C LEU A 921 1.32 -42.54 -10.67
N ASN A 922 2.64 -42.63 -10.48
CA ASN A 922 3.56 -41.49 -10.71
C ASN A 922 3.80 -41.12 -12.18
N ALA A 923 3.43 -41.98 -13.14
CA ALA A 923 3.45 -41.64 -14.55
C ALA A 923 2.39 -40.57 -14.89
N ALA A 924 1.25 -40.54 -14.17
CA ALA A 924 0.21 -39.52 -14.37
C ALA A 924 0.76 -38.10 -14.20
N TYR A 925 1.49 -37.85 -13.10
CA TYR A 925 2.16 -36.57 -12.87
C TYR A 925 3.21 -36.24 -13.94
N THR A 926 3.95 -37.26 -14.41
CA THR A 926 4.97 -37.09 -15.47
C THR A 926 4.34 -36.82 -16.86
N LEU A 927 3.06 -37.17 -17.06
CA LEU A 927 2.36 -37.04 -18.35
C LEU A 927 1.45 -35.80 -18.45
N GLY A 928 1.04 -35.23 -17.31
CA GLY A 928 0.05 -34.14 -17.27
C GLY A 928 -0.10 -33.47 -15.90
N GLY A 929 0.98 -33.41 -15.10
CA GLY A 929 1.04 -32.56 -13.91
C GLY A 929 0.17 -33.00 -12.72
N PRO A 930 0.02 -32.12 -11.72
CA PRO A 930 -0.79 -32.39 -10.53
C PRO A 930 -2.29 -32.62 -10.86
N GLU A 931 -2.82 -31.95 -11.89
CA GLU A 931 -4.21 -32.08 -12.34
C GLU A 931 -4.51 -33.51 -12.84
N LEU A 932 -3.65 -34.07 -13.70
CA LEU A 932 -3.80 -35.45 -14.17
C LEU A 932 -3.54 -36.47 -13.05
N LEU A 933 -2.65 -36.17 -12.10
CA LEU A 933 -2.46 -37.01 -10.92
C LEU A 933 -3.73 -37.08 -10.07
N VAL A 934 -4.35 -35.93 -9.77
CA VAL A 934 -5.65 -35.86 -9.08
C VAL A 934 -6.70 -36.62 -9.88
N GLN A 935 -6.88 -36.33 -11.17
CA GLN A 935 -7.85 -37.00 -12.03
C GLN A 935 -7.68 -38.53 -12.03
N THR A 936 -6.43 -39.02 -12.04
CA THR A 936 -6.12 -40.45 -11.96
C THR A 936 -6.53 -41.05 -10.61
N ILE A 937 -6.27 -40.36 -9.50
CA ILE A 937 -6.67 -40.81 -8.16
C ILE A 937 -8.20 -40.82 -8.04
N GLU A 938 -8.88 -39.74 -8.45
CA GLU A 938 -10.35 -39.65 -8.43
C GLU A 938 -10.99 -40.75 -9.28
N HIS A 939 -10.44 -41.03 -10.47
CA HIS A 939 -10.96 -42.05 -11.38
C HIS A 939 -10.81 -43.49 -10.84
N ASN A 940 -9.70 -43.81 -10.16
CA ASN A 940 -9.43 -45.16 -9.65
C ASN A 940 -9.98 -45.42 -8.23
N THR A 941 -10.23 -44.37 -7.45
CA THR A 941 -10.76 -44.49 -6.07
C THR A 941 -12.26 -44.18 -5.97
N GLY A 942 -12.78 -43.36 -6.88
CA GLY A 942 -14.13 -42.81 -6.80
C GLY A 942 -14.33 -41.82 -5.64
N LEU A 943 -13.25 -41.30 -5.06
CA LEU A 943 -13.22 -40.22 -4.06
C LEU A 943 -13.00 -38.87 -4.74
N ARG A 944 -13.61 -37.82 -4.18
CA ARG A 944 -13.27 -36.43 -4.49
C ARG A 944 -11.97 -36.06 -3.76
N VAL A 945 -11.09 -35.31 -4.42
CA VAL A 945 -9.97 -34.59 -3.78
C VAL A 945 -10.38 -33.13 -3.65
N ASP A 946 -10.57 -32.66 -2.43
CA ASP A 946 -11.12 -31.33 -2.16
C ASP A 946 -10.01 -30.27 -2.14
N HIS A 947 -8.81 -30.65 -1.68
CA HIS A 947 -7.63 -29.80 -1.62
C HIS A 947 -6.35 -30.54 -2.05
N TYR A 948 -5.40 -29.80 -2.62
CA TYR A 948 -4.11 -30.30 -3.10
C TYR A 948 -2.93 -29.54 -2.44
N ALA A 949 -1.88 -30.26 -2.06
CA ALA A 949 -0.64 -29.68 -1.55
C ALA A 949 0.60 -30.49 -1.98
N GLU A 950 1.49 -29.88 -2.75
CA GLU A 950 2.80 -30.45 -3.14
C GLU A 950 3.96 -29.73 -2.44
N ILE A 951 4.96 -30.50 -1.99
CA ILE A 951 6.28 -29.99 -1.63
C ILE A 951 7.39 -30.69 -2.43
N GLY A 952 8.24 -29.90 -3.10
CA GLY A 952 9.42 -30.37 -3.80
C GLY A 952 10.66 -30.51 -2.90
N LEU A 953 11.65 -31.31 -3.32
CA LEU A 953 12.88 -31.56 -2.54
C LEU A 953 13.59 -30.27 -2.07
N GLY A 954 13.67 -29.28 -2.96
CA GLY A 954 14.29 -27.98 -2.66
C GLY A 954 13.54 -27.17 -1.62
N GLY A 955 12.23 -27.41 -1.44
CA GLY A 955 11.41 -26.78 -0.43
C GLY A 955 11.50 -27.47 0.92
N PHE A 956 11.37 -28.80 0.93
CA PHE A 956 11.53 -29.64 2.11
C PHE A 956 12.80 -29.31 2.91
N VAL A 957 13.94 -29.15 2.21
CA VAL A 957 15.22 -28.79 2.83
C VAL A 957 15.15 -27.41 3.52
N ARG A 958 14.57 -26.40 2.86
CA ARG A 958 14.44 -25.03 3.43
C ARG A 958 13.59 -25.02 4.69
N VAL A 959 12.47 -25.75 4.70
CA VAL A 959 11.57 -25.82 5.87
C VAL A 959 12.27 -26.45 7.07
N VAL A 960 12.98 -27.57 6.86
CA VAL A 960 13.72 -28.25 7.95
C VAL A 960 14.85 -27.38 8.50
N ASP A 961 15.64 -26.75 7.63
CA ASP A 961 16.74 -25.88 8.05
C ASP A 961 16.22 -24.61 8.76
N ALA A 962 15.10 -24.02 8.32
CA ALA A 962 14.48 -22.85 8.97
C ALA A 962 13.92 -23.16 10.36
N LEU A 963 13.47 -24.39 10.61
CA LEU A 963 13.07 -24.88 11.94
C LEU A 963 14.28 -25.20 12.86
N GLY A 964 15.50 -25.12 12.33
CA GLY A 964 16.74 -25.46 13.04
C GLY A 964 17.02 -26.98 13.09
N GLY A 965 16.51 -27.74 12.12
CA GLY A 965 16.59 -29.20 12.07
C GLY A 965 15.49 -29.90 12.87
N VAL A 966 15.37 -31.21 12.65
CA VAL A 966 14.41 -32.10 13.32
C VAL A 966 15.18 -33.16 14.11
N GLU A 967 14.80 -33.39 15.36
CA GLU A 967 15.41 -34.43 16.20
C GLU A 967 14.84 -35.81 15.84
N MET A 968 15.73 -36.77 15.53
CA MET A 968 15.36 -38.10 15.07
C MET A 968 16.16 -39.17 15.84
N CYS A 969 15.47 -40.17 16.38
CA CYS A 969 16.07 -41.27 17.13
C CYS A 969 16.12 -42.56 16.31
N MET A 970 17.32 -43.07 16.06
CA MET A 970 17.57 -44.28 15.25
C MET A 970 17.84 -45.49 16.16
N ASP A 971 17.14 -46.61 15.91
CA ASP A 971 17.31 -47.86 16.66
C ASP A 971 18.63 -48.61 16.33
N ARG A 972 19.19 -48.34 15.15
CA ARG A 972 20.39 -48.94 14.56
C ARG A 972 21.22 -47.89 13.81
N ASP A 973 22.50 -48.19 13.57
CA ASP A 973 23.30 -47.42 12.59
C ASP A 973 22.73 -47.65 11.18
N ILE A 974 22.71 -46.60 10.34
CA ILE A 974 22.19 -46.66 8.96
C ILE A 974 23.17 -45.93 8.04
N LYS A 975 23.63 -46.63 6.97
CA LYS A 975 24.61 -46.12 6.02
C LYS A 975 24.23 -46.51 4.59
N ASP A 976 23.41 -45.69 3.94
CA ASP A 976 22.87 -45.95 2.61
C ASP A 976 23.58 -45.14 1.52
N LYS A 977 24.20 -45.85 0.56
CA LYS A 977 24.98 -45.24 -0.52
C LYS A 977 24.12 -44.58 -1.59
N ASP A 978 22.85 -44.97 -1.74
CA ASP A 978 21.97 -44.45 -2.79
C ASP A 978 21.30 -43.13 -2.39
N SER A 979 20.88 -42.98 -1.12
CA SER A 979 20.40 -41.70 -0.57
C SER A 979 21.50 -40.78 -0.06
N GLY A 980 22.70 -41.33 0.24
CA GLY A 980 23.80 -40.61 0.88
C GLY A 980 23.65 -40.45 2.39
N LEU A 981 22.73 -41.21 3.03
CA LEU A 981 22.53 -41.18 4.48
C LEU A 981 23.66 -41.89 5.23
N ASP A 982 24.21 -41.25 6.26
CA ASP A 982 25.20 -41.81 7.18
C ASP A 982 24.88 -41.31 8.60
N VAL A 983 24.20 -42.16 9.38
CA VAL A 983 23.67 -41.81 10.72
C VAL A 983 23.89 -42.94 11.72
N LYS A 984 24.08 -42.58 12.99
CA LYS A 984 24.32 -43.53 14.07
C LYS A 984 23.05 -43.80 14.88
N ARG A 985 23.06 -44.92 15.59
CA ARG A 985 22.09 -45.28 16.63
C ARG A 985 22.04 -44.19 17.71
N GLY A 986 20.83 -43.89 18.19
CA GLY A 986 20.55 -42.84 19.17
C GLY A 986 19.81 -41.64 18.57
N CYS A 987 19.53 -40.65 19.41
CA CYS A 987 18.87 -39.40 19.02
C CYS A 987 19.90 -38.37 18.52
N GLN A 988 19.66 -37.81 17.34
CA GLN A 988 20.50 -36.79 16.72
C GLN A 988 19.67 -35.85 15.84
N VAL A 989 20.08 -34.58 15.75
CA VAL A 989 19.39 -33.59 14.89
C VAL A 989 19.76 -33.79 13.43
N PHE A 990 18.73 -33.96 12.60
CA PHE A 990 18.84 -34.02 11.15
C PHE A 990 18.65 -32.61 10.58
N ASP A 991 19.67 -32.11 9.89
CA ASP A 991 19.54 -30.99 8.96
C ASP A 991 18.71 -31.38 7.73
N GLY A 992 18.30 -30.41 6.92
CA GLY A 992 17.43 -30.62 5.76
C GLY A 992 18.00 -31.64 4.76
N ALA A 993 19.32 -31.74 4.62
CA ALA A 993 19.95 -32.72 3.75
C ALA A 993 19.90 -34.15 4.34
N LYS A 994 20.18 -34.33 5.64
CA LYS A 994 20.02 -35.62 6.33
C LYS A 994 18.56 -36.08 6.37
N ALA A 995 17.65 -35.16 6.67
CA ALA A 995 16.20 -35.40 6.64
C ALA A 995 15.75 -35.88 5.26
N LEU A 996 16.20 -35.21 4.19
CA LEU A 996 15.85 -35.58 2.83
C LEU A 996 16.44 -36.93 2.40
N ALA A 997 17.67 -37.25 2.83
CA ALA A 997 18.26 -38.57 2.58
C ALA A 997 17.45 -39.69 3.27
N PHE A 998 17.08 -39.49 4.54
CA PHE A 998 16.30 -40.46 5.33
C PHE A 998 14.93 -40.78 4.69
N VAL A 999 14.16 -39.78 4.27
CA VAL A 999 12.84 -40.00 3.64
C VAL A 999 12.90 -40.54 2.20
N ARG A 1000 14.11 -40.59 1.60
CA ARG A 1000 14.38 -41.14 0.26
C ARG A 1000 15.04 -42.53 0.29
N GLN A 1001 15.47 -43.02 1.45
CA GLN A 1001 16.10 -44.33 1.63
C GLN A 1001 15.19 -45.46 1.12
N ARG A 1002 15.78 -46.46 0.42
CA ARG A 1002 15.04 -47.63 -0.12
C ARG A 1002 15.70 -48.98 0.20
N LYS A 1003 16.99 -49.16 -0.10
CA LYS A 1003 17.61 -50.50 -0.22
C LYS A 1003 17.98 -51.20 1.11
N GLN A 1004 17.87 -50.53 2.26
CA GLN A 1004 18.22 -51.10 3.58
C GLN A 1004 17.01 -51.31 4.51
N GLU A 1005 15.79 -51.12 4.00
CA GLU A 1005 14.57 -51.50 4.72
C GLU A 1005 14.05 -52.85 4.25
N ALA A 1006 13.72 -53.73 5.20
CA ALA A 1006 13.33 -55.12 4.95
C ALA A 1006 11.98 -55.28 4.21
N GLN A 1007 11.28 -54.18 3.93
CA GLN A 1007 10.00 -54.13 3.22
C GLN A 1007 10.02 -53.12 2.05
N GLY A 1008 11.21 -52.74 1.57
CA GLY A 1008 11.38 -51.85 0.41
C GLY A 1008 10.61 -50.53 0.54
N ASP A 1009 9.74 -50.24 -0.42
CA ASP A 1009 9.00 -48.97 -0.48
C ASP A 1009 7.98 -48.80 0.67
N LEU A 1010 7.50 -49.89 1.28
CA LEU A 1010 6.65 -49.82 2.49
C LEU A 1010 7.43 -49.32 3.70
N GLY A 1011 8.69 -49.74 3.86
CA GLY A 1011 9.59 -49.22 4.90
C GLY A 1011 9.91 -47.74 4.71
N ARG A 1012 10.04 -47.29 3.45
CA ARG A 1012 10.20 -45.87 3.11
C ARG A 1012 8.98 -45.04 3.54
N THR A 1013 7.76 -45.55 3.34
CA THR A 1013 6.52 -44.92 3.82
C THR A 1013 6.50 -44.80 5.35
N MET A 1014 6.91 -45.84 6.09
CA MET A 1014 7.01 -45.76 7.56
C MET A 1014 8.04 -44.72 8.03
N ASN A 1015 9.18 -44.60 7.35
CA ASN A 1015 10.18 -43.58 7.67
C ASN A 1015 9.69 -42.16 7.35
N GLN A 1016 8.89 -41.98 6.29
CA GLN A 1016 8.20 -40.71 6.00
C GLN A 1016 7.18 -40.34 7.10
N GLN A 1017 6.37 -41.30 7.56
CA GLN A 1017 5.41 -41.08 8.65
C GLN A 1017 6.11 -40.72 9.98
N LYS A 1018 7.18 -41.43 10.35
CA LYS A 1018 8.03 -41.10 11.51
C LYS A 1018 8.59 -39.68 11.41
N PHE A 1019 9.09 -39.29 10.24
CA PHE A 1019 9.65 -37.95 10.03
C PHE A 1019 8.59 -36.84 10.12
N LEU A 1020 7.41 -37.03 9.52
CA LEU A 1020 6.32 -36.06 9.59
C LEU A 1020 5.85 -35.82 11.03
N ALA A 1021 5.84 -36.86 11.87
CA ALA A 1021 5.54 -36.73 13.30
C ALA A 1021 6.55 -35.82 14.02
N ALA A 1022 7.85 -36.08 13.85
CA ALA A 1022 8.93 -35.30 14.48
C ALA A 1022 9.00 -33.85 13.95
N LEU A 1023 8.72 -33.63 12.66
CA LEU A 1023 8.59 -32.30 12.08
C LEU A 1023 7.43 -31.51 12.69
N ALA A 1024 6.26 -32.15 12.84
CA ALA A 1024 5.08 -31.52 13.45
C ALA A 1024 5.31 -31.20 14.93
N GLU A 1025 5.97 -32.08 15.69
CA GLU A 1025 6.39 -31.79 17.06
C GLU A 1025 7.33 -30.59 17.10
N ARG A 1026 8.42 -30.60 16.31
CA ARG A 1026 9.42 -29.52 16.26
C ARG A 1026 8.78 -28.15 15.99
N ALA A 1027 7.83 -28.07 15.05
CA ALA A 1027 7.12 -26.83 14.72
C ALA A 1027 6.26 -26.27 15.88
N THR A 1028 5.74 -27.15 16.76
CA THR A 1028 4.91 -26.74 17.91
C THR A 1028 5.69 -26.33 19.16
N ARG A 1029 7.00 -26.56 19.23
CA ARG A 1029 7.82 -26.20 20.40
C ARG A 1029 7.86 -24.69 20.61
N SER A 1030 7.80 -24.27 21.88
CA SER A 1030 7.75 -22.84 22.25
C SER A 1030 8.97 -22.03 21.77
N ASP A 1031 10.14 -22.67 21.64
CA ASP A 1031 11.36 -22.06 21.07
C ASP A 1031 11.28 -21.76 19.56
N VAL A 1032 10.22 -22.21 18.88
CA VAL A 1032 9.87 -21.89 17.50
C VAL A 1032 8.59 -21.05 17.48
N ALA A 1033 7.50 -21.59 18.03
CA ALA A 1033 6.14 -21.04 17.93
C ALA A 1033 5.97 -19.62 18.50
N PHE A 1034 6.76 -19.23 19.51
CA PHE A 1034 6.68 -17.90 20.13
C PHE A 1034 7.91 -17.01 19.85
N THR A 1035 8.78 -17.41 18.92
CA THR A 1035 10.02 -16.68 18.60
C THR A 1035 9.93 -16.06 17.19
N PRO A 1036 9.63 -14.75 17.02
CA PRO A 1036 9.37 -14.16 15.71
C PRO A 1036 10.52 -14.32 14.70
N SER A 1037 11.78 -14.30 15.17
CA SER A 1037 12.98 -14.50 14.36
C SER A 1037 13.20 -15.95 13.88
N ARG A 1038 12.35 -16.90 14.30
CA ARG A 1038 12.30 -18.28 13.81
C ARG A 1038 10.96 -18.58 13.13
N LEU A 1039 9.86 -18.14 13.74
CA LEU A 1039 8.50 -18.29 13.22
C LEU A 1039 8.33 -17.65 11.84
N LEU A 1040 8.80 -16.40 11.65
CA LEU A 1040 8.61 -15.71 10.37
C LEU A 1040 9.43 -16.33 9.23
N PRO A 1041 10.74 -16.64 9.38
CA PRO A 1041 11.48 -17.35 8.34
C PRO A 1041 10.97 -18.78 8.06
N ALA A 1042 10.49 -19.51 9.07
CA ALA A 1042 9.93 -20.84 8.88
C ALA A 1042 8.55 -20.80 8.17
N ALA A 1043 7.73 -19.79 8.47
CA ALA A 1043 6.48 -19.56 7.75
C ALA A 1043 6.72 -19.11 6.31
N ASP A 1044 7.62 -18.15 6.08
CA ASP A 1044 8.02 -17.68 4.75
C ASP A 1044 8.54 -18.84 3.88
N ALA A 1045 9.51 -19.60 4.41
CA ALA A 1045 10.05 -20.79 3.73
C ALA A 1045 9.02 -21.91 3.53
N GLY A 1046 7.99 -22.04 4.38
CA GLY A 1046 6.90 -22.99 4.20
C GLY A 1046 5.90 -22.57 3.10
N LEU A 1047 5.51 -21.30 3.09
CA LEU A 1047 4.47 -20.77 2.20
C LEU A 1047 4.98 -20.53 0.77
N ASP A 1048 6.27 -20.20 0.60
CA ASP A 1048 6.97 -20.11 -0.70
C ASP A 1048 7.26 -21.49 -1.33
N THR A 1049 7.26 -22.57 -0.52
CA THR A 1049 7.65 -23.91 -0.99
C THR A 1049 6.49 -24.86 -1.22
N LEU A 1050 5.32 -24.57 -0.67
CA LEU A 1050 4.11 -25.37 -0.84
C LEU A 1050 3.34 -24.89 -2.08
N VAL A 1051 3.23 -25.76 -3.08
CA VAL A 1051 2.33 -25.54 -4.22
C VAL A 1051 0.96 -26.10 -3.84
N VAL A 1052 -0.10 -25.32 -4.02
CA VAL A 1052 -1.46 -25.69 -3.62
C VAL A 1052 -2.48 -25.38 -4.72
N ASP A 1053 -3.71 -25.83 -4.55
CA ASP A 1053 -4.81 -25.47 -5.45
C ASP A 1053 -5.34 -24.04 -5.25
N GLU A 1054 -6.05 -23.52 -6.25
CA GLU A 1054 -6.70 -22.20 -6.24
C GLU A 1054 -7.67 -21.99 -5.05
N GLY A 1055 -8.30 -23.05 -4.53
CA GLY A 1055 -9.27 -22.99 -3.43
C GLY A 1055 -8.65 -23.06 -2.03
N THR A 1056 -7.39 -23.48 -1.90
CA THR A 1056 -6.73 -23.68 -0.60
C THR A 1056 -6.23 -22.37 0.01
N GLY A 1057 -6.84 -21.97 1.14
CA GLY A 1057 -6.44 -20.85 2.00
C GLY A 1057 -5.52 -21.23 3.16
N LEU A 1058 -5.08 -20.23 3.91
CA LEU A 1058 -4.34 -20.43 5.16
C LEU A 1058 -5.15 -21.22 6.20
N THR A 1059 -6.48 -21.09 6.20
CA THR A 1059 -7.39 -21.81 7.11
C THR A 1059 -7.44 -23.31 6.79
N GLU A 1060 -7.44 -23.67 5.51
CA GLU A 1060 -7.53 -25.05 5.02
C GLU A 1060 -6.17 -25.75 5.21
N LEU A 1061 -5.06 -25.02 5.02
CA LEU A 1061 -3.72 -25.51 5.36
C LEU A 1061 -3.52 -25.70 6.87
N ALA A 1062 -4.06 -24.81 7.70
CA ALA A 1062 -4.05 -24.98 9.15
C ALA A 1062 -4.87 -26.20 9.58
N ALA A 1063 -6.04 -26.42 8.96
CA ALA A 1063 -6.86 -27.61 9.19
C ALA A 1063 -6.14 -28.90 8.73
N MET A 1064 -5.53 -28.91 7.54
CA MET A 1064 -4.73 -30.01 7.01
C MET A 1064 -3.54 -30.35 7.94
N PHE A 1065 -2.78 -29.34 8.39
CA PHE A 1065 -1.67 -29.55 9.31
C PHE A 1065 -2.14 -30.07 10.68
N GLN A 1066 -3.26 -29.56 11.21
CA GLN A 1066 -3.84 -30.04 12.45
C GLN A 1066 -4.35 -31.49 12.32
N ALA A 1067 -4.98 -31.83 11.19
CA ALA A 1067 -5.42 -33.19 10.88
C ALA A 1067 -4.23 -34.16 10.76
N LEU A 1068 -3.17 -33.78 10.04
CA LEU A 1068 -1.93 -34.56 9.93
C LEU A 1068 -1.32 -34.79 11.32
N ARG A 1069 -1.19 -33.73 12.12
CA ARG A 1069 -0.65 -33.80 13.49
C ARG A 1069 -1.49 -34.70 14.40
N ASN A 1070 -2.82 -34.66 14.29
CA ASN A 1070 -3.71 -35.53 15.06
C ASN A 1070 -3.47 -37.01 14.71
N VAL A 1071 -3.29 -37.33 13.43
CA VAL A 1071 -2.98 -38.70 12.97
C VAL A 1071 -1.58 -39.16 13.41
N THR A 1072 -0.56 -38.31 13.27
CA THR A 1072 0.81 -38.65 13.68
C THR A 1072 0.94 -38.77 15.21
N GLY A 1073 0.14 -38.03 15.96
CA GLY A 1073 0.04 -38.11 17.43
C GLY A 1073 -0.85 -39.25 17.95
N GLY A 1074 -1.30 -40.19 17.10
CA GLY A 1074 -2.10 -41.35 17.51
C GLY A 1074 -3.61 -41.10 17.69
N GLY A 1075 -4.09 -39.87 17.46
CA GLY A 1075 -5.51 -39.50 17.47
C GLY A 1075 -6.25 -39.77 16.16
N GLY A 1076 -5.70 -40.62 15.29
CA GLY A 1076 -6.24 -40.97 13.98
C GLY A 1076 -5.61 -42.24 13.42
N ARG A 1077 -5.99 -42.64 12.21
CA ARG A 1077 -5.58 -43.91 11.59
C ARG A 1077 -4.55 -43.72 10.49
N GLN A 1078 -3.57 -44.63 10.42
CA GLN A 1078 -2.53 -44.65 9.39
C GLN A 1078 -2.56 -46.00 8.68
N ILE A 1079 -2.76 -45.99 7.36
CA ILE A 1079 -2.88 -47.20 6.53
C ILE A 1079 -2.23 -46.99 5.16
N ASN A 1080 -1.89 -48.10 4.52
CA ASN A 1080 -1.52 -48.15 3.11
C ASN A 1080 -2.73 -48.66 2.29
N VAL A 1081 -2.80 -48.36 1.00
CA VAL A 1081 -3.80 -49.01 0.14
C VAL A 1081 -3.58 -50.53 0.16
N PRO A 1082 -4.62 -51.35 0.41
CA PRO A 1082 -4.48 -52.81 0.39
C PRO A 1082 -3.97 -53.30 -0.97
N ALA A 1083 -2.87 -54.06 -0.95
CA ALA A 1083 -2.26 -54.66 -2.14
C ALA A 1083 -2.54 -56.17 -2.21
N SER A 1084 -2.74 -56.68 -3.42
CA SER A 1084 -2.85 -58.11 -3.73
C SER A 1084 -1.53 -58.70 -4.24
N ASP A 1085 -0.72 -57.88 -4.91
CA ASP A 1085 0.65 -58.16 -5.33
C ASP A 1085 1.47 -56.87 -5.21
N VAL A 1086 2.69 -56.95 -4.67
CA VAL A 1086 3.61 -55.82 -4.50
C VAL A 1086 4.77 -55.82 -5.48
N ASP A 1087 4.99 -56.94 -6.18
CA ASP A 1087 6.10 -57.16 -7.11
C ASP A 1087 5.59 -57.54 -8.53
N LEU A 1088 4.41 -57.03 -8.92
CA LEU A 1088 3.77 -57.34 -10.20
C LEU A 1088 4.68 -56.97 -11.38
N HIS A 1089 5.17 -57.96 -12.10
CA HIS A 1089 5.95 -57.75 -13.32
C HIS A 1089 5.05 -57.27 -14.47
N THR A 1090 5.31 -56.06 -14.98
CA THR A 1090 4.61 -55.48 -16.13
C THR A 1090 5.58 -55.11 -17.26
N ALA A 1091 5.05 -54.82 -18.45
CA ALA A 1091 5.81 -54.25 -19.56
C ALA A 1091 6.43 -52.86 -19.26
N LYS A 1092 6.09 -52.24 -18.13
CA LYS A 1092 6.66 -50.98 -17.61
C LYS A 1092 7.47 -51.19 -16.31
N GLY A 1093 7.92 -52.42 -16.07
CA GLY A 1093 8.67 -52.84 -14.88
C GLY A 1093 7.78 -53.34 -13.74
N ILE A 1094 8.38 -53.50 -12.56
CA ILE A 1094 7.70 -53.96 -11.33
C ILE A 1094 6.71 -52.89 -10.84
N ALA A 1095 5.48 -53.26 -10.50
CA ALA A 1095 4.40 -52.38 -10.05
C ALA A 1095 3.61 -53.00 -8.87
N VAL A 1096 2.77 -52.20 -8.20
CA VAL A 1096 1.92 -52.67 -7.09
C VAL A 1096 0.47 -52.84 -7.57
N LEU A 1097 -0.10 -54.03 -7.42
CA LEU A 1097 -1.50 -54.31 -7.71
C LEU A 1097 -2.34 -54.18 -6.43
N TRP A 1098 -3.42 -53.40 -6.47
CA TRP A 1098 -4.34 -53.26 -5.34
C TRP A 1098 -5.17 -54.55 -5.13
N ASP A 1099 -5.56 -54.84 -3.89
CA ASP A 1099 -6.67 -55.76 -3.62
C ASP A 1099 -7.96 -55.00 -3.95
N THR A 1100 -8.54 -55.27 -5.13
CA THR A 1100 -9.73 -54.60 -5.63
C THR A 1100 -10.94 -54.70 -4.69
N ALA A 1101 -11.03 -55.74 -3.86
CA ALA A 1101 -12.15 -55.90 -2.93
C ALA A 1101 -11.96 -55.05 -1.66
N ARG A 1102 -10.75 -55.04 -1.09
CA ARG A 1102 -10.42 -54.25 0.11
C ARG A 1102 -10.26 -52.76 -0.21
N ALA A 1103 -9.62 -52.40 -1.32
CA ALA A 1103 -9.48 -51.01 -1.75
C ALA A 1103 -10.86 -50.36 -2.04
N ASN A 1104 -11.75 -51.05 -2.76
CA ASN A 1104 -13.13 -50.56 -3.00
C ASN A 1104 -14.06 -50.60 -1.76
N ARG A 1105 -13.63 -51.23 -0.66
CA ARG A 1105 -14.23 -51.06 0.67
C ARG A 1105 -13.69 -49.78 1.30
N LEU A 1106 -12.37 -49.66 1.44
CA LEU A 1106 -11.70 -48.50 2.03
C LEU A 1106 -12.16 -47.17 1.41
N PHE A 1107 -12.07 -47.01 0.09
CA PHE A 1107 -12.44 -45.74 -0.55
C PHE A 1107 -13.94 -45.43 -0.45
N ARG A 1108 -14.79 -46.46 -0.28
CA ARG A 1108 -16.24 -46.32 -0.03
C ARG A 1108 -16.54 -45.94 1.42
N GLU A 1109 -15.80 -46.48 2.37
CA GLU A 1109 -15.88 -46.09 3.78
C GLU A 1109 -15.48 -44.63 3.94
N LEU A 1110 -14.36 -44.21 3.34
CA LEU A 1110 -13.93 -42.81 3.32
C LEU A 1110 -14.94 -41.89 2.63
N ARG A 1111 -15.45 -42.24 1.43
CA ARG A 1111 -16.38 -41.36 0.69
C ARG A 1111 -17.68 -41.07 1.46
N ASN A 1112 -18.10 -42.03 2.27
CA ASN A 1112 -19.34 -41.96 3.03
C ASN A 1112 -19.13 -41.43 4.46
N ASP A 1113 -17.89 -41.10 4.87
CA ASP A 1113 -17.48 -40.81 6.25
C ASP A 1113 -17.95 -41.92 7.21
N LEU A 1114 -17.39 -43.11 7.03
CA LEU A 1114 -17.66 -44.29 7.86
C LEU A 1114 -16.37 -44.73 8.59
N PRO A 1115 -16.48 -45.32 9.80
CA PRO A 1115 -15.33 -45.87 10.51
C PRO A 1115 -14.62 -46.95 9.69
N VAL A 1116 -13.45 -46.61 9.15
CA VAL A 1116 -12.63 -47.53 8.33
C VAL A 1116 -12.41 -48.87 9.03
N THR A 1117 -12.66 -49.99 8.36
CA THR A 1117 -12.56 -51.33 8.97
C THR A 1117 -11.19 -51.97 8.73
N ASN A 1118 -10.51 -52.37 9.81
CA ASN A 1118 -9.23 -53.06 9.74
C ASN A 1118 -9.44 -54.56 9.46
N GLN A 1119 -9.42 -54.96 8.18
CA GLN A 1119 -8.67 -56.12 7.62
C GLN A 1119 -9.01 -56.35 6.13
#